data_AF-A0A970G5K5-F1
#
_entry.id   AF-A0A970G5K5-F1
#
_cell.length_a   1.000
_cell.length_b   1.000
_cell.length_c   1.000
_cell.angle_alpha   90.00
_cell.angle_beta   90.00
_cell.angle_gamma   90.00
#
_symmetry.space_group_name_H-M   'P 1'
#
loop_
_entity.id
_entity.type
_entity.pdbx_description
1 polymer ?
#
loop_
_entity_poly.entity_id
_entity_poly.type
_entity_poly.pdbx_seq_one_letter_code
_entity_poly.pdbx_strand_id
1 'polypeptide(L)'
;MANLQSHQTLCTCGSGKPYEECCGVNSGCLVIHFPRAKRKNYGTHLETSLSDLIAYARRYYYNWEAAGRARFTSYTQSQEIESGFTNLFWSWYVIDYRFHRDVSPIIDFYMVEKEDEMEDYLHPIFSALKNSYLSIYQVQWIKNNVVCIRDIFCHNKYVVERDFGPYTRLVEEGMLLLTRVVQVVGTPMMLGRPILVYPEHKNYLLEEVNSLRVYEGINDPQVFLKEYAEVLCGLVIDLNHGIKKSRMKSRTLHLSESDWQIMQANLLNGSEFNLLEKNERWLKFTWGQGRGLLRRLYLASNAIIVAAEDNNDLNWATQMLKGMMERNNLQTPYRWVEGYDFASEEEAEEILAEIMHDKYLEEWLTTAHHELEGMTPIQAIQDVRGRVLLESLLNDMENLELLAKSRGEYCFPTSVIRTKMNLDKHRLQRELLQPEAVAIKVSKHRERQELSSFITAYNWPNEELRQVAVAAFDLYSRSRDYHTLAWILYMWNEFSTIYQPRVSKVRGWLAALEHAYLRITDKKVSFARTAKRYGLPTGLISKHSQLIERHFERYPLDLSRKIATYPSWEELDDLEKVCAYEEVQQHLQMFAYGIKQVWGRNEEDSQKEYYELVNTMGRFWNEPTRRVYEQFFRAHFCMDDVNCNHTSIANLFWENQARRFPPYLKTASFNLMMSYVGGYRVLPQGNNSLIFEDIFTGESYEVYGRFGNRVHENIVPGMISITRLLPLNGKYWVSDPMFVVLPDLIEIFNNNLLMLMEQLHPFDETDVRFLKVRGEKLIKAYVLSLDEMEQNALRMMNQPLQVQWYTAGVNNPQLIRKVLKQSRRFRLLYEGEDRASFLWLSHNHQHKFQWGYLVIKNQQLFITIVPGKDLERFIKDIRRAFKSADMVVAFRLVDQTLLYKEMEHNMVADLAKFFNSHPELSLVLLRQDDLEDEDLEWAQGIFILKLGNLLMEYLDQHRN
;
A
#
# COMPACT_ATOMS: atom_id res chain seq x y z
N MET A 1 40.06 37.06 -48.36
CA MET A 1 41.27 36.86 -49.20
C MET A 1 42.49 36.94 -48.30
N ALA A 2 43.16 35.81 -48.06
CA ALA A 2 44.61 35.68 -47.95
C ALA A 2 44.92 34.21 -47.66
N ASN A 3 45.36 33.51 -48.71
CA ASN A 3 45.98 32.20 -48.64
C ASN A 3 47.27 32.30 -47.82
N LEU A 4 47.47 31.38 -46.88
CA LEU A 4 48.80 30.92 -46.50
C LEU A 4 48.85 29.43 -46.85
N GLN A 5 49.53 29.14 -47.97
CA GLN A 5 49.93 27.79 -48.35
C GLN A 5 50.96 27.29 -47.33
N SER A 6 50.71 26.11 -46.75
CA SER A 6 51.77 25.33 -46.12
C SER A 6 51.89 23.97 -46.83
N HIS A 7 53.15 23.65 -47.10
CA HIS A 7 53.68 22.53 -47.86
C HIS A 7 52.93 21.20 -47.75
N GLN A 8 52.73 20.55 -48.90
CA GLN A 8 52.36 19.14 -49.03
C GLN A 8 53.29 18.27 -48.19
N THR A 9 52.79 17.80 -47.05
CA THR A 9 53.48 16.83 -46.21
C THR A 9 53.32 15.44 -46.83
N LEU A 10 54.46 14.82 -47.11
CA LEU A 10 54.54 13.42 -47.50
C LEU A 10 53.98 12.55 -46.37
N CYS A 11 53.30 11.47 -46.74
CA CYS A 11 52.66 10.57 -45.79
C CYS A 11 53.71 9.86 -44.92
N THR A 12 53.53 9.90 -43.60
CA THR A 12 54.47 9.35 -42.60
C THR A 12 54.48 7.83 -42.52
N CYS A 13 53.66 7.13 -43.33
CA CYS A 13 53.63 5.66 -43.38
C CYS A 13 54.80 5.05 -44.19
N GLY A 14 55.75 5.88 -44.64
CA GLY A 14 56.95 5.44 -45.37
C GLY A 14 56.76 5.25 -46.88
N SER A 15 55.61 5.63 -47.45
CA SER A 15 55.32 5.42 -48.89
C SER A 15 55.89 6.49 -49.82
N GLY A 16 56.33 7.64 -49.29
CA GLY A 16 56.91 8.73 -50.08
C GLY A 16 55.93 9.48 -50.99
N LYS A 17 54.61 9.34 -50.80
CA LYS A 17 53.55 10.04 -51.55
C LYS A 17 52.83 11.11 -50.71
N PRO A 18 52.18 12.13 -51.30
CA PRO A 18 51.37 13.10 -50.55
C PRO A 18 50.24 12.42 -49.76
N TYR A 19 49.93 12.91 -48.55
CA TYR A 19 48.96 12.27 -47.65
C TYR A 19 47.60 11.96 -48.32
N GLU A 20 47.08 12.91 -49.10
CA GLU A 20 45.78 12.81 -49.78
C GLU A 20 45.69 11.66 -50.80
N GLU A 21 46.82 11.30 -51.44
CA GLU A 21 46.89 10.24 -52.46
C GLU A 21 47.37 8.88 -51.89
N CYS A 22 47.61 8.81 -50.59
CA CYS A 22 48.06 7.60 -49.91
C CYS A 22 47.05 7.16 -48.85
N CYS A 23 47.23 7.58 -47.61
CA CYS A 23 46.35 7.20 -46.51
C CYS A 23 45.04 8.02 -46.50
N GLY A 24 45.01 9.18 -47.16
CA GLY A 24 43.84 10.06 -47.23
C GLY A 24 42.72 9.59 -48.17
N VAL A 25 43.01 8.66 -49.10
CA VAL A 25 42.03 8.16 -50.09
C VAL A 25 40.89 7.34 -49.43
N ASN A 26 41.05 6.90 -48.18
CA ASN A 26 40.04 6.12 -47.44
C ASN A 26 39.30 6.93 -46.35
N SER A 27 38.94 8.18 -46.64
CA SER A 27 38.10 9.00 -45.74
C SER A 27 36.59 8.72 -45.86
N GLY A 28 36.21 7.63 -46.52
CA GLY A 28 34.87 7.05 -46.48
C GLY A 28 34.93 5.67 -45.86
N CYS A 29 34.95 5.60 -44.52
CA CYS A 29 34.85 4.31 -43.84
C CYS A 29 33.44 3.72 -44.11
N LEU A 30 33.35 2.91 -45.16
CA LEU A 30 32.35 1.87 -45.34
C LEU A 30 32.55 0.87 -44.20
N VAL A 31 31.88 1.12 -43.06
CA VAL A 31 31.72 0.10 -42.02
C VAL A 31 30.78 -0.95 -42.59
N ILE A 32 31.32 -1.87 -43.39
CA ILE A 32 30.66 -3.15 -43.69
C ILE A 32 30.86 -4.00 -42.44
N HIS A 33 29.88 -3.95 -41.52
CA HIS A 33 29.82 -4.89 -40.43
C HIS A 33 29.42 -6.26 -41.00
N PHE A 34 30.36 -7.21 -41.05
CA PHE A 34 30.03 -8.61 -41.32
C PHE A 34 29.18 -9.12 -40.15
N PRO A 35 27.95 -9.62 -40.37
CA PRO A 35 27.08 -10.06 -39.28
C PRO A 35 27.60 -11.41 -38.75
N ARG A 36 28.63 -11.38 -37.90
CA ARG A 36 29.08 -12.56 -37.13
C ARG A 36 27.93 -13.17 -36.33
N ALA A 37 26.97 -12.33 -35.91
CA ALA A 37 25.76 -12.74 -35.20
C ALA A 37 24.77 -13.57 -36.03
N LYS A 38 24.56 -13.27 -37.32
CA LYS A 38 23.67 -14.09 -38.20
C LYS A 38 24.29 -15.42 -38.60
N ARG A 39 25.62 -15.51 -38.69
CA ARG A 39 26.31 -16.79 -38.96
C ARG A 39 26.26 -17.77 -37.78
N LYS A 40 26.10 -17.27 -36.56
CA LYS A 40 26.07 -18.06 -35.31
C LYS A 40 24.73 -17.97 -34.57
N ASN A 41 23.68 -17.43 -35.19
CA ASN A 41 22.32 -17.28 -34.64
C ASN A 41 22.23 -16.72 -33.21
N TYR A 42 23.15 -15.83 -32.78
CA TYR A 42 23.18 -15.33 -31.40
C TYR A 42 21.91 -14.60 -30.98
N GLY A 43 21.22 -13.91 -31.89
CA GLY A 43 19.93 -13.29 -31.60
C GLY A 43 18.87 -14.32 -31.20
N THR A 44 18.74 -15.40 -31.98
CA THR A 44 17.83 -16.52 -31.68
C THR A 44 18.22 -17.21 -30.37
N HIS A 45 19.51 -17.41 -30.12
CA HIS A 45 19.96 -18.00 -28.87
C HIS A 45 19.66 -17.10 -27.66
N LEU A 46 19.83 -15.77 -27.76
CA LEU A 46 19.46 -14.82 -26.71
C LEU A 46 17.95 -14.87 -26.41
N GLU A 47 17.10 -14.87 -27.44
CA GLU A 47 15.65 -14.95 -27.26
C GLU A 47 15.22 -16.30 -26.66
N THR A 48 15.83 -17.40 -27.10
CA THR A 48 15.54 -18.74 -26.57
C THR A 48 15.98 -18.84 -25.10
N SER A 49 17.21 -18.41 -24.77
CA SER A 49 17.72 -18.39 -23.40
C SER A 49 16.89 -17.50 -22.47
N LEU A 50 16.39 -16.36 -22.96
CA LEU A 50 15.49 -15.51 -22.18
C LEU A 50 14.12 -16.20 -21.95
N SER A 51 13.57 -16.85 -22.98
CA SER A 51 12.34 -17.62 -22.87
C SER A 51 12.48 -18.77 -21.85
N ASP A 52 13.61 -19.47 -21.85
CA ASP A 52 13.90 -20.55 -20.91
C ASP A 52 14.01 -20.02 -19.47
N LEU A 53 14.67 -18.88 -19.26
CA LEU A 53 14.71 -18.19 -17.96
C LEU A 53 13.32 -17.78 -17.46
N ILE A 54 12.47 -17.26 -18.35
CA ILE A 54 11.09 -16.88 -18.01
C ILE A 54 10.28 -18.12 -17.63
N ALA A 55 10.42 -19.21 -18.38
CA ALA A 55 9.75 -20.48 -18.06
C ALA A 55 10.21 -21.04 -16.71
N TYR A 56 11.51 -20.98 -16.42
CA TYR A 56 12.08 -21.34 -15.13
C TYR A 56 11.53 -20.46 -14.00
N ALA A 57 11.51 -19.13 -14.17
CA ALA A 57 10.95 -18.20 -13.20
C ALA A 57 9.47 -18.49 -12.91
N ARG A 58 8.66 -18.76 -13.94
CA ARG A 58 7.24 -19.13 -13.78
C ARG A 58 7.03 -20.48 -13.10
N ARG A 59 7.99 -21.41 -13.21
CA ARG A 59 7.87 -22.73 -12.59
C ARG A 59 8.23 -22.71 -11.11
N TYR A 60 9.30 -22.01 -10.74
CA TYR A 60 9.88 -22.08 -9.40
C TYR A 60 9.69 -20.82 -8.55
N TYR A 61 9.40 -19.66 -9.18
CA TYR A 61 9.31 -18.36 -8.52
C TYR A 61 7.97 -17.64 -8.77
N TYR A 62 6.91 -18.37 -9.14
CA TYR A 62 5.59 -17.79 -9.47
C TYR A 62 4.98 -16.92 -8.36
N ASN A 63 5.21 -17.28 -7.09
CA ASN A 63 4.71 -16.52 -5.92
C ASN A 63 5.32 -15.11 -5.82
N TRP A 64 6.45 -14.86 -6.48
CA TRP A 64 7.16 -13.58 -6.43
C TRP A 64 6.85 -12.67 -7.61
N GLU A 65 6.07 -13.12 -8.61
CA GLU A 65 5.74 -12.30 -9.77
C GLU A 65 4.96 -11.04 -9.35
N ALA A 66 4.00 -11.17 -8.42
CA ALA A 66 3.22 -10.05 -7.91
C ALA A 66 4.11 -8.99 -7.23
N ALA A 67 5.06 -9.42 -6.40
CA ALA A 67 6.04 -8.53 -5.76
C ALA A 67 6.98 -7.89 -6.79
N GLY A 68 7.41 -8.66 -7.79
CA GLY A 68 8.21 -8.15 -8.92
C GLY A 68 7.47 -7.08 -9.72
N ARG A 69 6.18 -7.29 -10.03
CA ARG A 69 5.33 -6.32 -10.71
C ARG A 69 5.18 -5.04 -9.91
N ALA A 70 4.86 -5.16 -8.62
CA ALA A 70 4.74 -4.01 -7.72
C ALA A 70 6.03 -3.19 -7.65
N ARG A 71 7.20 -3.86 -7.63
CA ARG A 71 8.50 -3.18 -7.68
C ARG A 71 8.79 -2.55 -9.05
N PHE A 72 8.49 -3.24 -10.15
CA PHE A 72 8.69 -2.68 -11.49
C PHE A 72 7.86 -1.40 -11.72
N THR A 73 6.67 -1.33 -11.13
CA THR A 73 5.78 -0.16 -11.21
C THR A 73 6.00 0.87 -10.10
N SER A 74 6.97 0.69 -9.19
CA SER A 74 7.10 1.57 -8.02
C SER A 74 7.53 3.01 -8.34
N TYR A 75 7.98 3.26 -9.57
CA TYR A 75 8.45 4.56 -10.05
C TYR A 75 7.52 5.19 -11.12
N THR A 76 6.35 4.59 -11.39
CA THR A 76 5.33 5.12 -12.32
C THR A 76 4.02 5.42 -11.59
N GLN A 77 3.23 6.34 -12.13
CA GLN A 77 1.86 6.60 -11.67
C GLN A 77 0.85 5.57 -12.22
N SER A 78 1.23 4.77 -13.22
CA SER A 78 0.41 3.67 -13.72
C SER A 78 0.46 2.49 -12.77
N GLN A 79 -0.71 2.00 -12.33
CA GLN A 79 -0.81 0.80 -11.50
C GLN A 79 -0.65 -0.50 -12.31
N GLU A 80 -0.69 -0.42 -13.64
CA GLU A 80 -0.57 -1.56 -14.54
C GLU A 80 0.61 -1.42 -15.51
N ILE A 81 1.21 -2.56 -15.86
CA ILE A 81 2.27 -2.63 -16.87
C ILE A 81 1.59 -2.70 -18.25
N GLU A 82 1.75 -1.65 -19.05
CA GLU A 82 1.25 -1.65 -20.42
C GLU A 82 1.77 -2.81 -21.25
N SER A 83 0.99 -3.23 -22.25
CA SER A 83 1.37 -4.29 -23.19
C SER A 83 2.74 -4.04 -23.87
N GLY A 84 3.09 -2.78 -24.13
CA GLY A 84 4.38 -2.39 -24.71
C GLY A 84 5.60 -2.65 -23.81
N PHE A 85 5.42 -2.66 -22.48
CA PHE A 85 6.50 -2.84 -21.50
C PHE A 85 6.58 -4.26 -20.94
N THR A 86 5.64 -5.15 -21.30
CA THR A 86 5.57 -6.52 -20.77
C THR A 86 6.87 -7.31 -21.01
N ASN A 87 7.48 -7.19 -22.19
CA ASN A 87 8.74 -7.88 -22.50
C ASN A 87 9.93 -7.34 -21.69
N LEU A 88 9.95 -6.03 -21.44
CA LEU A 88 10.96 -5.38 -20.60
C LEU A 88 10.82 -5.80 -19.14
N PHE A 89 9.59 -5.88 -18.63
CA PHE A 89 9.32 -6.42 -17.30
C PHE A 89 9.88 -7.83 -17.15
N TRP A 90 9.56 -8.75 -18.07
CA TRP A 90 10.06 -10.12 -17.97
C TRP A 90 11.57 -10.22 -18.09
N SER A 91 12.19 -9.42 -18.97
CA SER A 91 13.65 -9.31 -19.05
C SER A 91 14.27 -8.81 -17.75
N TRP A 92 13.70 -7.80 -17.12
CA TRP A 92 14.18 -7.25 -15.87
C TRP A 92 13.98 -8.23 -14.71
N TYR A 93 12.80 -8.87 -14.64
CA TYR A 93 12.42 -9.77 -13.57
C TYR A 93 13.35 -10.99 -13.48
N VAL A 94 13.79 -11.54 -14.61
CA VAL A 94 14.67 -12.71 -14.60
C VAL A 94 16.16 -12.37 -14.50
N ILE A 95 16.58 -11.16 -14.87
CA ILE A 95 18.01 -10.78 -14.93
C ILE A 95 18.44 -9.90 -13.76
N ASP A 96 17.60 -8.96 -13.32
CA ASP A 96 17.96 -7.92 -12.35
C ASP A 96 17.20 -8.00 -11.02
N TYR A 97 15.96 -8.52 -11.01
CA TYR A 97 15.14 -8.53 -9.80
C TYR A 97 15.75 -9.42 -8.70
N ARG A 98 15.85 -8.83 -7.51
CA ARG A 98 16.29 -9.50 -6.28
C ARG A 98 15.14 -9.52 -5.26
N PHE A 99 14.90 -10.68 -4.66
CA PHE A 99 13.91 -10.86 -3.60
C PHE A 99 14.28 -10.05 -2.34
N HIS A 100 15.57 -10.10 -1.98
CA HIS A 100 16.18 -9.32 -0.90
C HIS A 100 17.53 -8.75 -1.39
N ARG A 101 18.01 -7.66 -0.77
CA ARG A 101 19.22 -6.94 -1.22
C ARG A 101 20.48 -7.81 -1.23
N ASP A 102 20.54 -8.81 -0.36
CA ASP A 102 21.62 -9.77 -0.17
C ASP A 102 21.50 -11.03 -1.04
N VAL A 103 20.39 -11.18 -1.77
CA VAL A 103 20.11 -12.36 -2.59
C VAL A 103 20.42 -12.09 -4.07
N SER A 104 21.00 -13.07 -4.75
CA SER A 104 21.28 -13.02 -6.19
C SER A 104 20.01 -12.97 -7.06
N PRO A 105 20.05 -12.42 -8.28
CA PRO A 105 18.92 -12.46 -9.21
C PRO A 105 18.61 -13.87 -9.74
N ILE A 106 17.42 -14.06 -10.34
CA ILE A 106 16.95 -15.37 -10.83
C ILE A 106 17.93 -16.04 -11.81
N ILE A 107 18.57 -15.26 -12.69
CA ILE A 107 19.56 -15.77 -13.64
C ILE A 107 20.72 -16.51 -12.95
N ASP A 108 21.13 -16.10 -11.74
CA ASP A 108 22.21 -16.76 -11.01
C ASP A 108 21.77 -18.14 -10.52
N PHE A 109 20.55 -18.25 -9.99
CA PHE A 109 19.99 -19.55 -9.58
C PHE A 109 19.87 -20.49 -10.78
N TYR A 110 19.39 -19.99 -11.92
CA TYR A 110 19.30 -20.79 -13.15
C TYR A 110 20.67 -21.29 -13.61
N MET A 111 21.68 -20.40 -13.64
CA MET A 111 23.02 -20.76 -14.08
C MET A 111 23.69 -21.80 -13.16
N VAL A 112 23.45 -21.74 -11.84
CA VAL A 112 23.99 -22.71 -10.87
C VAL A 112 23.25 -24.03 -10.95
N GLU A 113 21.91 -24.03 -10.97
CA GLU A 113 21.12 -25.27 -11.02
C GLU A 113 21.32 -26.04 -12.34
N LYS A 114 21.50 -25.32 -13.45
CA LYS A 114 21.70 -25.90 -14.79
C LYS A 114 23.16 -26.03 -15.18
N GLU A 115 24.11 -25.79 -14.28
CA GLU A 115 25.55 -25.80 -14.61
C GLU A 115 25.99 -27.11 -15.29
N ASP A 116 25.58 -28.26 -14.74
CA ASP A 116 25.94 -29.58 -15.27
C ASP A 116 25.13 -30.02 -16.51
N GLU A 117 23.98 -29.39 -16.76
CA GLU A 117 23.07 -29.72 -17.88
C GLU A 117 23.20 -28.77 -19.08
N MET A 118 23.88 -27.64 -18.90
CA MET A 118 23.96 -26.56 -19.87
C MET A 118 25.02 -26.81 -20.94
N GLU A 119 24.64 -26.63 -22.20
CA GLU A 119 25.58 -26.75 -23.31
C GLU A 119 26.65 -25.64 -23.27
N ASP A 120 27.91 -25.98 -23.59
CA ASP A 120 29.07 -25.08 -23.52
C ASP A 120 28.87 -23.71 -24.20
N TYR A 121 28.10 -23.68 -25.29
CA TYR A 121 27.88 -22.44 -26.05
C TYR A 121 26.89 -21.47 -25.36
N LEU A 122 26.09 -21.95 -24.40
CA LEU A 122 25.13 -21.14 -23.65
C LEU A 122 25.78 -20.37 -22.50
N HIS A 123 26.88 -20.86 -21.93
CA HIS A 123 27.59 -20.17 -20.84
C HIS A 123 27.99 -18.73 -21.21
N PRO A 124 28.61 -18.45 -22.38
CA PRO A 124 28.89 -17.08 -22.81
C PRO A 124 27.63 -16.22 -23.00
N ILE A 125 26.48 -16.82 -23.32
CA ILE A 125 25.21 -16.13 -23.57
C ILE A 125 24.59 -15.69 -22.24
N PHE A 126 24.46 -16.60 -21.28
CA PHE A 126 23.95 -16.26 -19.94
C PHE A 126 24.88 -15.31 -19.19
N SER A 127 26.20 -15.48 -19.35
CA SER A 127 27.18 -14.52 -18.81
C SER A 127 27.00 -13.12 -19.42
N ALA A 128 26.77 -13.04 -20.73
CA ALA A 128 26.51 -11.76 -21.39
C ALA A 128 25.17 -11.14 -20.93
N LEU A 129 24.11 -11.94 -20.75
CA LEU A 129 22.84 -11.49 -20.19
C LEU A 129 23.02 -10.93 -18.77
N LYS A 130 23.67 -11.70 -17.88
CA LYS A 130 23.96 -11.30 -16.49
C LYS A 130 24.78 -10.00 -16.38
N ASN A 131 25.68 -9.76 -17.32
CA ASN A 131 26.55 -8.58 -17.32
C ASN A 131 25.96 -7.37 -18.05
N SER A 132 24.83 -7.54 -18.74
CA SER A 132 24.12 -6.44 -19.38
C SER A 132 23.24 -5.66 -18.40
N TYR A 133 22.78 -4.49 -18.82
CA TYR A 133 21.92 -3.60 -18.04
C TYR A 133 20.97 -2.85 -18.97
N LEU A 134 19.87 -2.34 -18.42
CA LEU A 134 18.92 -1.51 -19.15
C LEU A 134 19.42 -0.06 -19.22
N SER A 135 19.34 0.59 -20.37
CA SER A 135 19.74 1.99 -20.50
C SER A 135 18.99 2.69 -21.64
N ILE A 136 19.18 4.01 -21.72
CA ILE A 136 18.71 4.83 -22.83
C ILE A 136 19.89 5.18 -23.73
N TYR A 137 19.74 4.86 -25.01
CA TYR A 137 20.75 5.10 -26.02
C TYR A 137 20.28 6.13 -27.03
N GLN A 138 21.09 7.15 -27.27
CA GLN A 138 20.88 8.12 -28.33
C GLN A 138 21.46 7.62 -29.65
N VAL A 139 20.64 7.59 -30.70
CA VAL A 139 21.08 7.29 -32.07
C VAL A 139 22.02 8.38 -32.54
N GLN A 140 23.27 8.02 -32.82
CA GLN A 140 24.31 8.94 -33.28
C GLN A 140 24.34 9.05 -34.80
N TRP A 141 24.26 7.92 -35.49
CA TRP A 141 24.21 7.85 -36.94
C TRP A 141 23.62 6.53 -37.41
N ILE A 142 23.06 6.53 -38.62
CA ILE A 142 22.50 5.34 -39.28
C ILE A 142 23.23 5.13 -40.61
N LYS A 143 23.79 3.94 -40.84
CA LYS A 143 24.47 3.60 -42.11
C LYS A 143 24.06 2.21 -42.58
N ASN A 144 23.43 2.11 -43.74
CA ASN A 144 22.96 0.85 -44.33
C ASN A 144 22.12 0.04 -43.31
N ASN A 145 22.63 -1.15 -42.93
CA ASN A 145 22.00 -2.09 -42.00
C ASN A 145 22.56 -2.00 -40.57
N VAL A 146 23.27 -0.93 -40.21
CA VAL A 146 23.80 -0.73 -38.86
C VAL A 146 23.47 0.64 -38.31
N VAL A 147 23.33 0.71 -36.99
CA VAL A 147 23.07 1.93 -36.23
C VAL A 147 24.10 2.08 -35.13
N CYS A 148 24.69 3.26 -35.00
CA CYS A 148 25.50 3.60 -33.83
C CYS A 148 24.63 4.28 -32.78
N ILE A 149 24.67 3.73 -31.59
CA ILE A 149 23.93 4.20 -30.43
C ILE A 149 24.91 4.54 -29.32
N ARG A 150 24.64 5.60 -28.56
CA ARG A 150 25.45 6.04 -27.42
C ARG A 150 24.61 6.12 -26.16
N ASP A 151 25.05 5.45 -25.11
CA ASP A 151 24.44 5.51 -23.78
C ASP A 151 24.46 6.97 -23.26
N ILE A 152 23.29 7.51 -22.88
CA ILE A 152 23.22 8.90 -22.42
C ILE A 152 23.86 9.10 -21.03
N PHE A 153 23.89 8.06 -20.19
CA PHE A 153 24.41 8.09 -18.83
C PHE A 153 25.90 7.72 -18.77
N CYS A 154 26.27 6.59 -19.37
CA CYS A 154 27.63 6.03 -19.29
C CYS A 154 28.50 6.44 -20.49
N HIS A 155 27.93 7.04 -21.53
CA HIS A 155 28.62 7.45 -22.77
C HIS A 155 29.22 6.33 -23.63
N ASN A 156 29.00 5.07 -23.26
CA ASN A 156 29.39 3.90 -24.02
C ASN A 156 28.74 3.90 -25.42
N LYS A 157 29.53 3.58 -26.46
CA LYS A 157 29.07 3.53 -27.85
C LYS A 157 28.99 2.09 -28.33
N TYR A 158 27.90 1.76 -28.99
CA TYR A 158 27.66 0.45 -29.59
C TYR A 158 27.25 0.60 -31.05
N VAL A 159 27.63 -0.36 -31.88
CA VAL A 159 27.19 -0.46 -33.28
C VAL A 159 26.37 -1.74 -33.39
N VAL A 160 25.06 -1.60 -33.58
CA VAL A 160 24.10 -2.70 -33.61
C VAL A 160 23.46 -2.84 -34.99
N GLU A 161 22.84 -3.99 -35.27
CA GLU A 161 22.08 -4.19 -36.49
C GLU A 161 20.85 -3.26 -36.50
N ARG A 162 20.54 -2.70 -37.67
CA ARG A 162 19.36 -1.86 -37.91
C ARG A 162 18.13 -2.73 -38.08
N ASP A 163 17.73 -3.40 -37.00
CA ASP A 163 16.50 -4.17 -36.91
C ASP A 163 15.79 -3.82 -35.60
N PHE A 164 14.76 -2.99 -35.72
CA PHE A 164 13.92 -2.54 -34.62
C PHE A 164 12.46 -2.98 -34.82
N GLY A 165 12.23 -4.01 -35.65
CA GLY A 165 10.89 -4.46 -36.05
C GLY A 165 10.11 -3.39 -36.82
N PRO A 166 8.81 -3.15 -36.53
CA PRO A 166 7.98 -2.20 -37.28
C PRO A 166 8.48 -0.75 -37.17
N TYR A 167 9.23 -0.43 -36.11
CA TYR A 167 9.78 0.90 -35.84
C TYR A 167 11.06 1.21 -36.64
N THR A 168 11.60 0.25 -37.40
CA THR A 168 12.88 0.43 -38.11
C THR A 168 12.93 1.63 -39.05
N ARG A 169 11.76 2.01 -39.61
CA ARG A 169 11.60 3.17 -40.48
C ARG A 169 11.41 4.49 -39.73
N LEU A 170 11.01 4.42 -38.46
CA LEU A 170 10.74 5.57 -37.60
C LEU A 170 11.98 6.04 -36.83
N VAL A 171 12.99 5.16 -36.67
CA VAL A 171 14.23 5.51 -35.97
C VAL A 171 15.10 6.44 -36.82
N GLU A 172 15.35 7.64 -36.29
CA GLU A 172 16.19 8.68 -36.88
C GLU A 172 17.37 9.07 -35.98
N GLU A 173 18.32 9.83 -36.51
CA GLU A 173 19.42 10.39 -35.72
C GLU A 173 18.90 11.32 -34.61
N GLY A 174 19.49 11.23 -33.42
CA GLY A 174 19.07 12.00 -32.25
C GLY A 174 17.96 11.35 -31.41
N MET A 175 17.22 10.37 -31.94
CA MET A 175 16.21 9.62 -31.19
C MET A 175 16.81 8.84 -30.02
N LEU A 176 16.01 8.63 -28.98
CA LEU A 176 16.37 7.88 -27.78
C LEU A 176 15.70 6.51 -27.80
N LEU A 177 16.47 5.48 -27.44
CA LEU A 177 16.04 4.08 -27.43
C LEU A 177 16.22 3.51 -26.03
N LEU A 178 15.14 3.16 -25.35
CA LEU A 178 15.18 2.36 -24.13
C LEU A 178 15.31 0.89 -24.52
N THR A 179 16.45 0.28 -24.21
CA THR A 179 16.72 -1.13 -24.51
C THR A 179 17.83 -1.67 -23.62
N ARG A 180 18.02 -2.99 -23.66
CA ARG A 180 19.21 -3.66 -23.11
C ARG A 180 20.17 -4.00 -24.25
N VAL A 181 21.44 -3.63 -24.12
CA VAL A 181 22.50 -4.04 -25.05
C VAL A 181 23.31 -5.16 -24.40
N VAL A 182 23.35 -6.31 -25.05
CA VAL A 182 24.05 -7.53 -24.61
C VAL A 182 25.28 -7.74 -25.49
N GLN A 183 26.44 -7.98 -24.87
CA GLN A 183 27.68 -8.25 -25.61
C GLN A 183 28.03 -9.73 -25.61
N VAL A 184 27.65 -10.44 -26.67
CA VAL A 184 27.98 -11.87 -26.83
C VAL A 184 29.31 -11.99 -27.60
N VAL A 185 30.36 -12.44 -26.93
CA VAL A 185 31.70 -12.64 -27.53
C VAL A 185 32.18 -11.39 -28.30
N GLY A 186 32.04 -10.22 -27.67
CA GLY A 186 32.43 -8.92 -28.22
C GLY A 186 31.52 -8.36 -29.33
N THR A 187 30.40 -9.01 -29.64
CA THR A 187 29.39 -8.50 -30.58
C THR A 187 28.21 -7.91 -29.81
N PRO A 188 27.97 -6.58 -29.89
CA PRO A 188 26.83 -5.96 -29.22
C PRO A 188 25.52 -6.25 -29.97
N MET A 189 24.49 -6.66 -29.25
CA MET A 189 23.16 -6.95 -29.75
C MET A 189 22.11 -6.32 -28.84
N MET A 190 20.98 -5.91 -29.39
CA MET A 190 19.86 -5.46 -28.57
C MET A 190 19.03 -6.67 -28.14
N LEU A 191 18.61 -6.71 -26.89
CA LEU A 191 17.71 -7.74 -26.38
C LEU A 191 16.26 -7.26 -26.55
N GLY A 192 15.50 -7.95 -27.40
CA GLY A 192 14.12 -7.59 -27.69
C GLY A 192 13.97 -6.31 -28.52
N ARG A 193 12.76 -5.75 -28.53
CA ARG A 193 12.43 -4.53 -29.28
C ARG A 193 12.66 -3.30 -28.39
N PRO A 194 13.34 -2.25 -28.88
CA PRO A 194 13.51 -1.03 -28.10
C PRO A 194 12.19 -0.26 -27.98
N ILE A 195 12.04 0.48 -26.88
CA ILE A 195 11.01 1.50 -26.73
C ILE A 195 11.57 2.84 -27.20
N LEU A 196 10.83 3.52 -28.08
CA LEU A 196 11.18 4.84 -28.57
C LEU A 196 10.86 5.89 -27.50
N VAL A 197 11.80 6.81 -27.26
CA VAL A 197 11.63 7.94 -26.34
C VAL A 197 11.92 9.23 -27.10
N TYR A 198 11.08 10.25 -26.90
CA TYR A 198 11.25 11.53 -27.59
C TYR A 198 12.54 12.26 -27.13
N PRO A 199 13.34 12.83 -28.06
CA PRO A 199 14.61 13.49 -27.72
C PRO A 199 14.51 14.61 -26.69
N GLU A 200 13.39 15.31 -26.64
CA GLU A 200 13.11 16.39 -25.69
C GLU A 200 13.14 15.95 -24.22
N HIS A 201 12.92 14.65 -23.95
CA HIS A 201 12.95 14.11 -22.59
C HIS A 201 14.37 13.77 -22.10
N LYS A 202 15.39 13.91 -22.95
CA LYS A 202 16.79 13.55 -22.62
C LYS A 202 17.28 14.19 -21.32
N ASN A 203 17.09 15.50 -21.18
CA ASN A 203 17.61 16.25 -20.03
C ASN A 203 16.88 15.87 -18.74
N TYR A 204 15.56 15.70 -18.83
CA TYR A 204 14.73 15.25 -17.71
C TYR A 204 15.17 13.86 -17.21
N LEU A 205 15.34 12.91 -18.12
CA LEU A 205 15.79 11.54 -17.78
C LEU A 205 17.20 11.54 -17.18
N LEU A 206 18.13 12.32 -17.73
CA LEU A 206 19.47 12.48 -17.18
C LEU A 206 19.41 13.03 -15.75
N GLU A 207 18.55 14.00 -15.50
CA GLU A 207 18.45 14.68 -14.22
C GLU A 207 17.84 13.77 -13.15
N GLU A 208 16.69 13.16 -13.41
CA GLU A 208 15.97 12.36 -12.42
C GLU A 208 16.73 11.06 -12.06
N VAL A 209 17.30 10.38 -13.06
CA VAL A 209 18.11 9.17 -12.82
C VAL A 209 19.37 9.50 -12.02
N ASN A 210 20.05 10.62 -12.33
CA ASN A 210 21.23 11.01 -11.55
C ASN A 210 20.88 11.46 -10.14
N SER A 211 19.75 12.15 -9.95
CA SER A 211 19.28 12.54 -8.61
C SER A 211 19.05 11.31 -7.74
N LEU A 212 18.37 10.30 -8.26
CA LEU A 212 18.14 9.04 -7.55
C LEU A 212 19.41 8.25 -7.28
N ARG A 213 20.32 8.23 -8.26
CA ARG A 213 21.62 7.59 -8.11
C ARG A 213 22.43 8.20 -6.96
N VAL A 214 22.43 9.52 -6.84
CA VAL A 214 23.10 10.22 -5.75
C VAL A 214 22.40 9.94 -4.41
N TYR A 215 21.07 9.93 -4.39
CA TYR A 215 20.28 9.59 -3.20
C TYR A 215 20.59 8.18 -2.66
N GLU A 216 20.73 7.18 -3.53
CA GLU A 216 21.11 5.81 -3.15
C GLU A 216 22.61 5.66 -2.82
N GLY A 217 23.41 6.73 -2.92
CA GLY A 217 24.84 6.70 -2.62
C GLY A 217 25.69 5.95 -3.65
N ILE A 218 25.21 5.77 -4.88
CA ILE A 218 25.89 4.97 -5.92
C ILE A 218 26.69 5.88 -6.86
N ASN A 219 28.01 5.75 -6.83
CA ASN A 219 28.89 6.60 -7.66
C ASN A 219 28.88 6.23 -9.15
N ASP A 220 28.76 4.95 -9.49
CA ASP A 220 28.81 4.46 -10.87
C ASP A 220 27.41 4.37 -11.50
N PRO A 221 27.10 5.14 -12.57
CA PRO A 221 25.82 5.05 -13.27
C PRO A 221 25.51 3.66 -13.80
N GLN A 222 26.51 2.88 -14.20
CA GLN A 222 26.29 1.54 -14.73
C GLN A 222 25.80 0.58 -13.64
N VAL A 223 26.37 0.68 -12.43
CA VAL A 223 25.93 -0.10 -11.26
C VAL A 223 24.50 0.29 -10.89
N PHE A 224 24.18 1.59 -10.89
CA PHE A 224 22.83 2.07 -10.62
C PHE A 224 21.82 1.53 -11.63
N LEU A 225 22.11 1.65 -12.93
CA LEU A 225 21.23 1.17 -14.00
C LEU A 225 21.04 -0.36 -13.98
N LYS A 226 21.96 -1.10 -13.38
CA LYS A 226 21.84 -2.55 -13.21
C LYS A 226 20.97 -2.93 -12.01
N GLU A 227 21.16 -2.26 -10.88
CA GLU A 227 20.46 -2.61 -9.62
C GLU A 227 19.08 -1.91 -9.48
N TYR A 228 18.85 -0.82 -10.21
CA TYR A 228 17.66 0.04 -10.13
C TYR A 228 17.04 0.32 -11.52
N ALA A 229 17.10 -0.65 -12.43
CA ALA A 229 16.55 -0.52 -13.80
C ALA A 229 15.03 -0.18 -13.84
N GLU A 230 14.28 -0.54 -12.80
CA GLU A 230 12.86 -0.20 -12.63
C GLU A 230 12.62 1.32 -12.59
N VAL A 231 13.59 2.11 -12.11
CA VAL A 231 13.51 3.58 -12.09
C VAL A 231 13.38 4.12 -13.51
N LEU A 232 14.24 3.65 -14.39
CA LEU A 232 14.28 4.09 -15.78
C LEU A 232 13.01 3.69 -16.52
N CYS A 233 12.52 2.47 -16.28
CA CYS A 233 11.27 1.98 -16.86
C CYS A 233 10.08 2.83 -16.41
N GLY A 234 9.95 3.07 -15.10
CA GLY A 234 8.85 3.86 -14.54
C GLY A 234 8.79 5.28 -15.10
N LEU A 235 9.94 5.96 -15.18
CA LEU A 235 10.03 7.31 -15.76
C LEU A 235 9.61 7.34 -17.24
N VAL A 236 10.00 6.33 -18.04
CA VAL A 236 9.62 6.28 -19.45
C VAL A 236 8.14 5.93 -19.64
N ILE A 237 7.56 5.09 -18.77
CA ILE A 237 6.11 4.82 -18.76
C ILE A 237 5.34 6.12 -18.49
N ASP A 238 5.74 6.90 -17.49
CA ASP A 238 5.10 8.18 -17.18
C ASP A 238 5.19 9.17 -18.36
N LEU A 239 6.38 9.28 -18.98
CA LEU A 239 6.57 10.14 -20.15
C LEU A 239 5.69 9.73 -21.34
N ASN A 240 5.47 8.43 -21.58
CA ASN A 240 4.57 7.95 -22.62
C ASN A 240 3.11 8.34 -22.38
N HIS A 241 2.71 8.51 -21.12
CA HIS A 241 1.41 9.05 -20.74
C HIS A 241 1.35 10.59 -20.73
N GLY A 242 2.43 11.28 -21.12
CA GLY A 242 2.56 12.73 -21.00
C GLY A 242 2.73 13.22 -19.57
N ILE A 243 3.02 12.32 -18.62
CA ILE A 243 3.28 12.66 -17.22
C ILE A 243 4.76 12.99 -17.08
N LYS A 244 5.06 14.24 -16.70
CA LYS A 244 6.42 14.69 -16.41
C LYS A 244 6.45 15.33 -15.02
N LYS A 245 6.71 14.51 -13.99
CA LYS A 245 6.84 14.98 -12.60
C LYS A 245 8.30 15.07 -12.21
N SER A 246 8.74 16.23 -11.74
CA SER A 246 10.07 16.39 -11.16
C SER A 246 10.03 16.05 -9.66
N ARG A 247 11.01 15.28 -9.20
CA ARG A 247 11.18 15.06 -7.76
C ARG A 247 11.64 16.35 -7.08
N MET A 248 11.27 16.50 -5.81
CA MET A 248 11.78 17.61 -5.01
C MET A 248 13.28 17.39 -4.80
N LYS A 249 14.07 18.39 -5.15
CA LYS A 249 15.51 18.40 -4.94
C LYS A 249 15.80 19.35 -3.78
N SER A 250 16.64 18.93 -2.84
CA SER A 250 16.91 19.73 -1.66
C SER A 250 18.39 19.76 -1.28
N ARG A 251 18.76 20.85 -0.61
CA ARG A 251 20.06 21.03 0.03
C ARG A 251 19.88 21.74 1.36
N THR A 252 20.57 21.25 2.38
CA THR A 252 20.62 21.87 3.70
C THR A 252 21.97 22.53 3.95
N LEU A 253 21.94 23.76 4.45
CA LEU A 253 23.08 24.50 4.94
C LEU A 253 23.01 24.61 6.46
N HIS A 254 23.99 24.05 7.15
CA HIS A 254 24.17 24.20 8.60
C HIS A 254 25.06 25.39 8.92
N LEU A 255 24.66 26.19 9.90
CA LEU A 255 25.35 27.39 10.35
C LEU A 255 25.57 27.35 11.87
N SER A 256 26.58 28.08 12.34
CA SER A 256 26.73 28.37 13.77
C SER A 256 25.61 29.30 14.24
N GLU A 257 25.30 29.31 15.54
CA GLU A 257 24.23 30.16 16.09
C GLU A 257 24.45 31.66 15.78
N SER A 258 25.70 32.13 15.85
CA SER A 258 26.05 33.52 15.50
C SER A 258 25.87 33.81 14.01
N ASP A 259 26.26 32.89 13.13
CA ASP A 259 26.13 33.06 11.68
C ASP A 259 24.67 32.93 11.22
N TRP A 260 23.90 32.09 11.91
CA TRP A 260 22.47 31.90 11.68
C TRP A 260 21.70 33.20 11.92
N GLN A 261 21.99 33.93 13.01
CA GLN A 261 21.35 35.23 13.30
C GLN A 261 21.67 36.27 12.22
N ILE A 262 22.91 36.29 11.73
CA ILE A 262 23.32 37.18 10.62
C ILE A 262 22.58 36.81 9.34
N MET A 263 22.51 35.52 9.00
CA MET A 263 21.79 35.05 7.81
C MET A 263 20.29 35.30 7.89
N GLN A 264 19.67 35.14 9.06
CA GLN A 264 18.27 35.47 9.29
C GLN A 264 18.00 36.96 9.00
N ALA A 265 18.83 37.85 9.55
CA ALA A 265 18.69 39.28 9.31
C ALA A 265 18.87 39.64 7.83
N ASN A 266 19.81 39.00 7.14
CA ASN A 266 20.05 39.21 5.72
C ASN A 266 18.91 38.72 4.83
N LEU A 267 18.33 37.55 5.13
CA LEU A 267 17.19 37.02 4.39
C LEU A 267 15.94 37.89 4.57
N LEU A 268 15.72 38.44 5.77
CA LEU A 268 14.59 39.32 6.06
C LEU A 268 14.72 40.72 5.42
N ASN A 269 15.94 41.24 5.31
CA ASN A 269 16.20 42.56 4.74
C ASN A 269 16.58 42.52 3.25
N GLY A 270 16.89 41.34 2.72
CA GLY A 270 17.31 41.11 1.34
C GLY A 270 16.16 41.22 0.34
N SER A 271 16.51 41.34 -0.93
CA SER A 271 15.54 41.37 -2.06
C SER A 271 15.61 40.12 -2.92
N GLU A 272 16.60 39.27 -2.68
CA GLU A 272 16.86 38.04 -3.43
C GLU A 272 15.85 36.94 -3.10
N PHE A 273 15.33 36.91 -1.87
CA PHE A 273 14.33 35.97 -1.38
C PHE A 273 13.14 36.72 -0.78
N ASN A 274 11.92 36.38 -1.22
CA ASN A 274 10.69 36.98 -0.72
C ASN A 274 10.14 36.15 0.45
N LEU A 275 9.93 36.79 1.60
CA LEU A 275 9.28 36.14 2.74
C LEU A 275 7.81 35.84 2.41
N LEU A 276 7.41 34.58 2.57
CA LEU A 276 6.04 34.12 2.39
C LEU A 276 5.30 34.00 3.73
N GLU A 277 5.96 33.45 4.74
CA GLU A 277 5.32 33.13 6.02
C GLU A 277 6.33 33.11 7.17
N LYS A 278 5.84 33.48 8.34
CA LYS A 278 6.58 33.45 9.61
C LYS A 278 5.85 32.54 10.59
N ASN A 279 6.46 31.41 10.92
CA ASN A 279 6.06 30.52 11.99
C ASN A 279 6.96 30.75 13.21
N GLU A 280 6.57 30.27 14.39
CA GLU A 280 7.42 30.31 15.59
C GLU A 280 8.69 29.46 15.43
N ARG A 281 8.63 28.38 14.63
CA ARG A 281 9.73 27.42 14.45
C ARG A 281 10.54 27.61 13.16
N TRP A 282 9.96 28.26 12.14
CA TRP A 282 10.64 28.47 10.85
C TRP A 282 10.19 29.74 10.13
N LEU A 283 11.04 30.24 9.23
CA LEU A 283 10.68 31.29 8.26
C LEU A 283 10.71 30.72 6.84
N LYS A 284 9.66 30.99 6.06
CA LYS A 284 9.53 30.46 4.69
C LYS A 284 9.69 31.58 3.66
N PHE A 285 10.51 31.31 2.67
CA PHE A 285 10.82 32.22 1.57
C PHE A 285 10.63 31.54 0.21
N THR A 286 10.54 32.36 -0.84
CA THR A 286 10.56 31.93 -2.25
C THR A 286 11.40 32.89 -3.09
N TRP A 287 11.74 32.51 -4.33
CA TRP A 287 12.49 33.37 -5.25
C TRP A 287 11.98 33.24 -6.70
N GLY A 288 12.23 34.29 -7.48
CA GLY A 288 11.82 34.38 -8.88
C GLY A 288 10.32 34.59 -9.09
N GLN A 289 9.93 34.90 -10.34
CA GLN A 289 8.52 34.97 -10.75
C GLN A 289 8.03 33.59 -11.21
N GLY A 290 6.78 33.25 -10.89
CA GLY A 290 6.16 31.91 -10.99
C GLY A 290 6.22 31.27 -12.37
N ARG A 291 7.14 30.31 -12.56
CA ARG A 291 7.16 29.39 -13.72
C ARG A 291 6.37 28.10 -13.46
N GLY A 292 5.58 28.04 -12.39
CA GLY A 292 4.83 26.84 -11.99
C GLY A 292 5.66 25.71 -11.36
N LEU A 293 6.94 25.95 -11.05
CA LEU A 293 7.81 25.01 -10.34
C LEU A 293 7.98 25.45 -8.88
N LEU A 294 7.90 24.51 -7.93
CA LEU A 294 8.11 24.81 -6.53
C LEU A 294 9.55 25.28 -6.28
N ARG A 295 9.67 26.41 -5.57
CA ARG A 295 10.91 27.04 -5.11
C ARG A 295 10.71 27.57 -3.71
N ARG A 296 11.32 26.92 -2.73
CA ARG A 296 11.14 27.24 -1.31
C ARG A 296 12.46 27.22 -0.56
N LEU A 297 12.61 28.17 0.34
CA LEU A 297 13.70 28.23 1.29
C LEU A 297 13.09 28.30 2.69
N TYR A 298 13.46 27.36 3.55
CA TYR A 298 13.04 27.30 4.94
C TYR A 298 14.24 27.63 5.81
N LEU A 299 14.12 28.66 6.62
CA LEU A 299 15.05 28.94 7.70
C LEU A 299 14.51 28.22 8.94
N ALA A 300 15.17 27.12 9.29
CA ALA A 300 14.89 26.28 10.44
C ALA A 300 15.71 26.75 11.66
N SER A 301 15.70 26.00 12.77
CA SER A 301 16.29 26.44 14.04
C SER A 301 17.81 26.68 14.00
N ASN A 302 18.57 25.87 13.25
CA ASN A 302 20.02 26.03 13.04
C ASN A 302 20.47 25.78 11.58
N ALA A 303 19.51 25.66 10.65
CA ALA A 303 19.78 25.29 9.28
C ALA A 303 18.93 26.08 8.27
N ILE A 304 19.43 26.17 7.03
CA ILE A 304 18.70 26.69 5.88
C ILE A 304 18.46 25.55 4.90
N ILE A 305 17.20 25.23 4.64
CA ILE A 305 16.79 24.18 3.71
C ILE A 305 16.31 24.84 2.43
N VAL A 306 16.96 24.53 1.32
CA VAL A 306 16.53 24.94 -0.02
C VAL A 306 15.85 23.75 -0.68
N ALA A 307 14.62 23.93 -1.16
CA ALA A 307 13.85 22.94 -1.88
C ALA A 307 13.38 23.50 -3.23
N ALA A 308 13.68 22.79 -4.32
CA ALA A 308 13.26 23.17 -5.67
C ALA A 308 13.05 21.94 -6.56
N GLU A 309 12.19 22.06 -7.58
CA GLU A 309 11.95 20.97 -8.53
C GLU A 309 13.00 20.87 -9.65
N ASP A 310 13.68 21.97 -9.98
CA ASP A 310 14.75 22.03 -10.98
C ASP A 310 16.12 22.25 -10.29
N ASN A 311 17.13 21.50 -10.73
CA ASN A 311 18.51 21.70 -10.28
C ASN A 311 19.04 23.10 -10.60
N ASN A 312 18.58 23.76 -11.67
CA ASN A 312 19.02 25.12 -11.96
C ASN A 312 18.59 26.09 -10.85
N ASP A 313 17.35 25.98 -10.40
CA ASP A 313 16.80 26.80 -9.31
C ASP A 313 17.47 26.46 -7.96
N LEU A 314 17.69 25.17 -7.68
CA LEU A 314 18.42 24.73 -6.48
C LEU A 314 19.85 25.29 -6.47
N ASN A 315 20.57 25.18 -7.59
CA ASN A 315 21.94 25.68 -7.74
C ASN A 315 22.00 27.21 -7.64
N TRP A 316 21.04 27.91 -8.23
CA TRP A 316 20.94 29.36 -8.14
C TRP A 316 20.77 29.82 -6.69
N ALA A 317 19.81 29.25 -5.96
CA ALA A 317 19.59 29.60 -4.55
C ALA A 317 20.81 29.27 -3.68
N THR A 318 21.44 28.12 -3.92
CA THR A 318 22.70 27.73 -3.25
C THR A 318 23.81 28.76 -3.50
N GLN A 319 23.98 29.23 -4.74
CA GLN A 319 24.99 30.24 -5.09
C GLN A 319 24.68 31.60 -4.47
N MET A 320 23.41 32.00 -4.42
CA MET A 320 23.01 33.25 -3.75
C MET A 320 23.29 33.21 -2.25
N LEU A 321 22.99 32.10 -1.57
CA LEU A 321 23.33 31.92 -0.16
C LEU A 321 24.84 31.98 0.07
N LYS A 322 25.65 31.34 -0.79
CA LYS A 322 27.11 31.45 -0.72
C LYS A 322 27.58 32.91 -0.88
N GLY A 323 27.06 33.64 -1.85
CA GLY A 323 27.40 35.06 -2.04
C GLY A 323 26.94 35.94 -0.88
N MET A 324 25.84 35.61 -0.19
CA MET A 324 25.44 36.29 1.05
C MET A 324 26.43 36.00 2.19
N MET A 325 26.86 34.74 2.34
CA MET A 325 27.83 34.36 3.38
C MET A 325 29.19 35.05 3.17
N GLU A 326 29.68 35.10 1.93
CA GLU A 326 30.94 35.75 1.55
C GLU A 326 30.92 37.26 1.83
N ARG A 327 29.79 37.95 1.54
CA ARG A 327 29.62 39.38 1.85
C ARG A 327 29.71 39.71 3.34
N ASN A 328 29.43 38.74 4.20
CA ASN A 328 29.36 38.93 5.65
C ASN A 328 30.56 38.34 6.42
N ASN A 329 31.59 37.84 5.73
CA ASN A 329 32.78 37.23 6.34
C ASN A 329 32.46 36.17 7.42
N LEU A 330 31.41 35.36 7.21
CA LEU A 330 31.03 34.30 8.16
C LEU A 330 32.19 33.29 8.29
N GLN A 331 32.58 32.97 9.53
CA GLN A 331 33.72 32.09 9.78
C GLN A 331 33.29 30.61 9.64
N THR A 332 34.15 29.79 9.05
CA THR A 332 33.96 28.33 9.00
C THR A 332 33.88 27.74 10.42
N PRO A 333 32.98 26.79 10.70
CA PRO A 333 32.51 25.79 9.74
C PRO A 333 31.00 25.86 9.44
N TYR A 334 30.64 26.25 8.22
CA TYR A 334 29.34 25.92 7.64
C TYR A 334 29.45 24.61 6.84
N ARG A 335 28.39 23.82 6.81
CA ARG A 335 28.35 22.53 6.09
C ARG A 335 27.15 22.47 5.17
N TRP A 336 27.39 22.10 3.91
CA TRP A 336 26.34 21.74 2.97
C TRP A 336 26.09 20.24 3.01
N VAL A 337 24.82 19.85 3.02
CA VAL A 337 24.34 18.48 2.92
C VAL A 337 23.37 18.41 1.73
N GLU A 338 23.58 17.43 0.85
CA GLU A 338 22.62 17.12 -0.21
C GLU A 338 21.42 16.39 0.40
N GLY A 339 20.21 16.79 0.02
CA GLY A 339 18.98 16.32 0.65
C GLY A 339 18.55 17.15 1.86
N TYR A 340 17.62 16.58 2.62
CA TYR A 340 17.13 17.16 3.87
C TYR A 340 17.95 16.67 5.05
N ASP A 341 18.21 17.58 6.00
CA ASP A 341 18.93 17.31 7.23
C ASP A 341 18.37 18.25 8.30
N PHE A 342 18.05 17.71 9.48
CA PHE A 342 17.25 18.38 10.50
C PHE A 342 17.88 18.20 11.88
N ALA A 343 17.58 19.11 12.82
CA ALA A 343 18.11 19.01 14.18
C ALA A 343 17.35 17.99 15.05
N SER A 344 16.07 17.73 14.76
CA SER A 344 15.22 16.76 15.47
C SER A 344 14.19 16.10 14.54
N GLU A 345 13.63 14.96 14.98
CA GLU A 345 12.53 14.27 14.27
C GLU A 345 11.26 15.14 14.19
N GLU A 346 10.93 15.87 15.26
CA GLU A 346 9.77 16.79 15.26
C GLU A 346 9.92 17.91 14.22
N GLU A 347 11.11 18.51 14.09
CA GLU A 347 11.39 19.54 13.08
C GLU A 347 11.34 18.95 11.66
N ALA A 348 11.82 17.72 11.50
CA ALA A 348 11.76 17.00 10.23
C ALA A 348 10.31 16.76 9.79
N GLU A 349 9.46 16.25 10.67
CA GLU A 349 8.05 15.99 10.37
C GLU A 349 7.31 17.26 9.96
N GLU A 350 7.48 18.36 10.71
CA GLU A 350 6.79 19.62 10.43
C GLU A 350 7.23 20.26 9.11
N ILE A 351 8.54 20.39 8.88
CA ILE A 351 9.06 21.07 7.67
C ILE A 351 8.82 20.21 6.42
N LEU A 352 8.98 18.88 6.51
CA LEU A 352 8.68 17.99 5.38
C LEU A 352 7.19 18.00 5.03
N ALA A 353 6.31 17.98 6.04
CA ALA A 353 4.87 18.09 5.80
C ALA A 353 4.55 19.41 5.08
N GLU A 354 5.13 20.53 5.53
CA GLU A 354 4.92 21.84 4.91
C GLU A 354 5.45 21.90 3.47
N ILE A 355 6.62 21.33 3.19
CA ILE A 355 7.17 21.24 1.82
C ILE A 355 6.24 20.45 0.91
N MET A 356 5.73 19.32 1.41
CA MET A 356 4.79 18.48 0.66
C MET A 356 3.46 19.20 0.43
N HIS A 357 2.97 19.95 1.42
CA HIS A 357 1.76 20.78 1.28
C HIS A 357 1.92 21.86 0.24
N ASP A 358 3.06 22.55 0.25
CA ASP A 358 3.38 23.58 -0.72
C ASP A 358 3.49 23.02 -2.14
N LYS A 359 4.12 21.84 -2.29
CA LYS A 359 4.18 21.14 -3.58
C LYS A 359 2.78 20.80 -4.10
N TYR A 360 1.99 20.12 -3.29
CA TYR A 360 0.63 19.71 -3.67
C TYR A 360 -0.23 20.92 -4.07
N LEU A 361 -0.11 22.02 -3.32
CA LEU A 361 -0.85 23.23 -3.61
C LEU A 361 -0.44 23.88 -4.94
N GLU A 362 0.86 24.03 -5.20
CA GLU A 362 1.34 24.61 -6.46
C GLU A 362 0.91 23.75 -7.66
N GLU A 363 1.00 22.43 -7.53
CA GLU A 363 0.50 21.49 -8.54
C GLU A 363 -1.01 21.67 -8.76
N TRP A 364 -1.81 21.71 -7.68
CA TRP A 364 -3.26 21.86 -7.78
C TRP A 364 -3.67 23.21 -8.41
N LEU A 365 -2.98 24.29 -8.08
CA LEU A 365 -3.23 25.65 -8.59
C LEU A 365 -2.86 25.82 -10.07
N THR A 366 -1.94 25.02 -10.57
CA THR A 366 -1.43 25.11 -11.95
C THR A 366 -1.96 24.01 -12.87
N THR A 367 -2.60 22.98 -12.32
CA THR A 367 -3.25 21.91 -13.07
C THR A 367 -4.65 22.33 -13.53
N ALA A 368 -5.01 21.99 -14.76
CA ALA A 368 -6.35 22.20 -15.30
C ALA A 368 -7.33 21.17 -14.72
N HIS A 369 -8.50 21.63 -14.26
CA HIS A 369 -9.54 20.76 -13.69
C HIS A 369 -10.76 20.70 -14.60
N HIS A 370 -11.37 19.53 -14.73
CA HIS A 370 -12.56 19.34 -15.55
C HIS A 370 -13.75 20.15 -15.01
N GLU A 371 -13.88 20.24 -13.69
CA GLU A 371 -14.91 21.00 -12.96
C GLU A 371 -14.81 22.51 -13.20
N LEU A 372 -13.64 22.98 -13.66
CA LEU A 372 -13.37 24.36 -14.06
C LEU A 372 -13.37 24.52 -15.58
N GLU A 373 -13.99 23.60 -16.33
CA GLU A 373 -14.05 23.62 -17.80
C GLU A 373 -12.65 23.62 -18.46
N GLY A 374 -11.68 22.93 -17.84
CA GLY A 374 -10.31 22.86 -18.32
C GLY A 374 -9.46 24.09 -17.95
N MET A 375 -9.99 25.02 -17.16
CA MET A 375 -9.21 26.11 -16.56
C MET A 375 -8.40 25.61 -15.36
N THR A 376 -7.29 26.27 -15.09
CA THR A 376 -6.59 26.15 -13.79
C THR A 376 -7.28 27.01 -12.74
N PRO A 377 -7.14 26.75 -11.43
CA PRO A 377 -7.70 27.60 -10.39
C PRO A 377 -7.23 29.07 -10.49
N ILE A 378 -5.97 29.29 -10.92
CA ILE A 378 -5.41 30.63 -11.16
C ILE A 378 -6.07 31.33 -12.34
N GLN A 379 -6.48 30.60 -13.38
CA GLN A 379 -7.25 31.17 -14.50
C GLN A 379 -8.69 31.46 -14.07
N ALA A 380 -9.32 30.51 -13.37
CA ALA A 380 -10.71 30.61 -12.95
C ALA A 380 -10.98 31.82 -12.04
N ILE A 381 -10.01 32.23 -11.21
CA ILE A 381 -10.17 33.41 -10.34
C ILE A 381 -10.24 34.74 -11.12
N GLN A 382 -9.86 34.77 -12.40
CA GLN A 382 -9.77 36.02 -13.16
C GLN A 382 -11.14 36.53 -13.64
N ASP A 383 -12.13 35.65 -13.82
CA ASP A 383 -13.46 36.02 -14.30
C ASP A 383 -14.60 35.55 -13.36
N VAL A 384 -15.79 36.09 -13.56
CA VAL A 384 -16.96 35.84 -12.70
C VAL A 384 -17.44 34.38 -12.80
N ARG A 385 -17.36 33.76 -13.98
CA ARG A 385 -17.81 32.38 -14.22
C ARG A 385 -16.86 31.39 -13.56
N GLY A 386 -15.57 31.53 -13.79
CA GLY A 386 -14.50 30.77 -13.17
C GLY A 386 -14.53 30.88 -11.65
N ARG A 387 -14.81 32.06 -11.07
CA ARG A 387 -15.00 32.20 -9.60
C ARG A 387 -16.18 31.38 -9.08
N VAL A 388 -17.31 31.35 -9.80
CA VAL A 388 -18.47 30.52 -9.43
C VAL A 388 -18.13 29.02 -9.52
N LEU A 389 -17.38 28.62 -10.55
CA LEU A 389 -16.92 27.24 -10.72
C LEU A 389 -15.94 26.83 -9.63
N LEU A 390 -14.96 27.69 -9.33
CA LEU A 390 -13.96 27.49 -8.28
C LEU A 390 -14.60 27.38 -6.90
N GLU A 391 -15.55 28.25 -6.56
CA GLU A 391 -16.26 28.16 -5.27
C GLU A 391 -17.04 26.85 -5.12
N SER A 392 -17.65 26.35 -6.22
CA SER A 392 -18.29 25.03 -6.21
C SER A 392 -17.28 23.92 -5.97
N LEU A 393 -16.15 23.93 -6.70
CA LEU A 393 -15.10 22.92 -6.55
C LEU A 393 -14.55 22.89 -5.13
N LEU A 394 -14.29 24.05 -4.53
CA LEU A 394 -13.81 24.15 -3.15
C LEU A 394 -14.84 23.61 -2.14
N ASN A 395 -16.13 23.86 -2.34
CA ASN A 395 -17.17 23.27 -1.48
C ASN A 395 -17.25 21.74 -1.64
N ASP A 396 -17.08 21.22 -2.86
CA ASP A 396 -17.05 19.79 -3.12
C ASP A 396 -15.81 19.15 -2.44
N MET A 397 -14.65 19.82 -2.49
CA MET A 397 -13.43 19.42 -1.77
C MET A 397 -13.60 19.45 -0.24
N GLU A 398 -14.28 20.46 0.32
CA GLU A 398 -14.58 20.53 1.75
C GLU A 398 -15.45 19.35 2.22
N ASN A 399 -16.38 18.89 1.39
CA ASN A 399 -17.19 17.71 1.69
C ASN A 399 -16.34 16.42 1.67
N LEU A 400 -15.45 16.28 0.70
CA LEU A 400 -14.50 15.16 0.64
C LEU A 400 -13.51 15.19 1.82
N GLU A 401 -13.07 16.38 2.23
CA GLU A 401 -12.22 16.60 3.40
C GLU A 401 -12.93 16.14 4.69
N LEU A 402 -14.22 16.47 4.85
CA LEU A 402 -15.03 15.99 5.97
C LEU A 402 -15.18 14.46 5.97
N LEU A 403 -15.38 13.85 4.81
CA LEU A 403 -15.44 12.39 4.66
C LEU A 403 -14.11 11.73 5.06
N ALA A 404 -13.00 12.23 4.53
CA ALA A 404 -11.66 11.72 4.87
C ALA A 404 -11.39 11.85 6.37
N LYS A 405 -11.67 13.02 6.97
CA LYS A 405 -11.55 13.22 8.43
C LYS A 405 -12.43 12.27 9.23
N SER A 406 -13.66 12.01 8.79
CA SER A 406 -14.57 11.07 9.47
C SER A 406 -14.03 9.63 9.48
N ARG A 407 -13.17 9.28 8.50
CA ARG A 407 -12.51 7.97 8.38
C ARG A 407 -11.13 7.93 9.06
N GLY A 408 -10.64 9.06 9.55
CA GLY A 408 -9.26 9.20 10.04
C GLY A 408 -8.23 9.19 8.91
N GLU A 409 -8.66 9.45 7.67
CA GLU A 409 -7.78 9.58 6.51
C GLU A 409 -7.18 10.99 6.46
N TYR A 410 -5.92 11.07 6.05
CA TYR A 410 -5.26 12.34 5.84
C TYR A 410 -5.78 13.01 4.55
N CYS A 411 -6.21 14.27 4.65
CA CYS A 411 -6.68 15.08 3.53
C CYS A 411 -6.07 16.48 3.59
N PHE A 412 -5.72 17.03 2.42
CA PHE A 412 -5.20 18.39 2.33
C PHE A 412 -6.28 19.41 2.74
N PRO A 413 -6.03 20.33 3.70
CA PRO A 413 -7.06 21.24 4.18
C PRO A 413 -7.45 22.28 3.11
N THR A 414 -8.72 22.29 2.71
CA THR A 414 -9.26 23.23 1.72
C THR A 414 -9.18 24.69 2.22
N SER A 415 -9.15 24.89 3.55
CA SER A 415 -8.94 26.18 4.20
C SER A 415 -7.60 26.84 3.83
N VAL A 416 -6.54 26.05 3.62
CA VAL A 416 -5.23 26.54 3.20
C VAL A 416 -5.32 27.08 1.76
N ILE A 417 -6.03 26.38 0.88
CA ILE A 417 -6.26 26.81 -0.51
C ILE A 417 -6.97 28.17 -0.52
N ARG A 418 -8.08 28.29 0.23
CA ARG A 418 -8.86 29.53 0.30
C ARG A 418 -8.03 30.72 0.78
N THR A 419 -7.19 30.49 1.79
CA THR A 419 -6.32 31.52 2.37
C THR A 419 -5.27 31.98 1.36
N LYS A 420 -4.56 31.04 0.70
CA LYS A 420 -3.51 31.40 -0.27
C LYS A 420 -4.05 32.05 -1.54
N MET A 421 -5.26 31.71 -1.97
CA MET A 421 -5.93 32.35 -3.11
C MET A 421 -6.55 33.72 -2.77
N ASN A 422 -6.40 34.20 -1.53
CA ASN A 422 -6.97 35.45 -1.04
C ASN A 422 -8.49 35.55 -1.29
N LEU A 423 -9.18 34.41 -1.16
CA LEU A 423 -10.64 34.32 -1.30
C LEU A 423 -11.28 34.84 0.00
N ASP A 424 -11.27 36.16 0.20
CA ASP A 424 -12.01 36.79 1.29
C ASP A 424 -13.50 36.46 1.15
N LYS A 425 -14.01 35.63 2.08
CA LYS A 425 -15.40 35.15 2.10
C LYS A 425 -16.41 36.31 1.93
N HIS A 426 -16.16 37.47 2.52
CA HIS A 426 -17.12 38.58 2.47
C HIS A 426 -17.13 39.31 1.13
N ARG A 427 -15.95 39.52 0.53
CA ARG A 427 -15.84 40.15 -0.79
C ARG A 427 -16.36 39.22 -1.89
N LEU A 428 -15.94 37.95 -1.84
CA LEU A 428 -16.38 36.92 -2.77
C LEU A 428 -17.90 36.73 -2.71
N GLN A 429 -18.49 36.65 -1.51
CA GLN A 429 -19.95 36.53 -1.37
C GLN A 429 -20.72 37.70 -2.00
N ARG A 430 -20.20 38.93 -1.91
CA ARG A 430 -20.85 40.10 -2.54
C ARG A 430 -20.77 40.03 -4.07
N GLU A 431 -19.63 39.62 -4.61
CA GLU A 431 -19.44 39.42 -6.06
C GLU A 431 -20.32 38.27 -6.58
N LEU A 432 -20.41 37.17 -5.82
CA LEU A 432 -21.24 36.01 -6.12
C LEU A 432 -22.76 36.24 -5.95
N LEU A 433 -23.18 37.44 -5.52
CA LEU A 433 -24.57 37.90 -5.45
C LEU A 433 -24.92 38.89 -6.57
N GLN A 434 -23.97 39.22 -7.46
CA GLN A 434 -24.26 40.02 -8.64
C GLN A 434 -25.20 39.27 -9.60
N PRO A 435 -25.99 39.99 -10.41
CA PRO A 435 -26.93 39.42 -11.37
C PRO A 435 -26.40 38.27 -12.24
N GLU A 436 -25.22 38.42 -12.83
CA GLU A 436 -24.59 37.40 -13.69
C GLU A 436 -24.21 36.14 -12.90
N ALA A 437 -23.55 36.30 -11.75
CA ALA A 437 -23.18 35.17 -10.89
C ALA A 437 -24.42 34.40 -10.39
N VAL A 438 -25.49 35.11 -10.04
CA VAL A 438 -26.76 34.49 -9.63
C VAL A 438 -27.39 33.71 -10.78
N ALA A 439 -27.39 34.25 -12.00
CA ALA A 439 -27.93 33.55 -13.17
C ALA A 439 -27.16 32.24 -13.45
N ILE A 440 -25.83 32.26 -13.36
CA ILE A 440 -24.98 31.07 -13.51
C ILE A 440 -25.27 30.05 -12.40
N LYS A 441 -25.36 30.49 -11.13
CA LYS A 441 -25.70 29.61 -10.00
C LYS A 441 -27.07 28.96 -10.18
N VAL A 442 -28.08 29.70 -10.67
CA VAL A 442 -29.41 29.16 -10.96
C VAL A 442 -29.32 28.10 -12.07
N SER A 443 -28.70 28.39 -13.21
CA SER A 443 -28.57 27.41 -14.31
C SER A 443 -27.91 26.12 -13.82
N LYS A 444 -26.75 26.25 -13.16
CA LYS A 444 -25.97 25.12 -12.65
C LYS A 444 -26.72 24.34 -11.56
N HIS A 445 -27.46 25.03 -10.69
CA HIS A 445 -28.31 24.36 -9.70
C HIS A 445 -29.39 23.52 -10.39
N ARG A 446 -30.11 24.08 -11.37
CA ARG A 446 -31.20 23.40 -12.05
C ARG A 446 -30.73 22.23 -12.93
N GLU A 447 -29.55 22.35 -13.52
CA GLU A 447 -28.87 21.27 -14.26
C GLU A 447 -28.49 20.09 -13.36
N ARG A 448 -27.99 20.37 -12.15
CA ARG A 448 -27.50 19.34 -11.21
C ARG A 448 -28.60 18.71 -10.35
N GLN A 449 -29.62 19.47 -9.99
CA GLN A 449 -30.63 19.05 -9.01
C GLN A 449 -31.87 18.52 -9.70
N GLU A 450 -32.29 17.32 -9.33
CA GLU A 450 -33.57 16.76 -9.70
C GLU A 450 -34.70 17.27 -8.79
N LEU A 451 -35.95 17.19 -9.27
CA LEU A 451 -37.11 17.57 -8.47
C LEU A 451 -37.49 16.41 -7.54
N SER A 452 -37.03 16.46 -6.29
CA SER A 452 -37.24 15.39 -5.32
C SER A 452 -38.09 15.82 -4.12
N SER A 453 -38.88 14.88 -3.58
CA SER A 453 -39.60 15.03 -2.31
C SER A 453 -38.77 14.65 -1.08
N PHE A 454 -37.51 14.24 -1.24
CA PHE A 454 -36.65 13.79 -0.14
C PHE A 454 -35.58 14.82 0.17
N ILE A 455 -35.28 14.99 1.46
CA ILE A 455 -34.32 16.00 1.94
C ILE A 455 -32.90 15.68 1.46
N THR A 456 -32.55 14.40 1.41
CA THR A 456 -31.20 13.93 1.06
C THR A 456 -30.87 13.93 -0.41
N ALA A 457 -31.87 14.10 -1.27
CA ALA A 457 -31.62 14.38 -2.68
C ALA A 457 -30.98 15.77 -2.89
N TYR A 458 -30.96 16.62 -1.85
CA TYR A 458 -30.42 17.96 -1.89
C TYR A 458 -29.25 18.14 -0.92
N ASN A 459 -28.22 18.87 -1.38
CA ASN A 459 -27.11 19.30 -0.53
C ASN A 459 -27.50 20.59 0.20
N TRP A 460 -27.38 20.59 1.53
CA TRP A 460 -27.76 21.73 2.37
C TRP A 460 -26.52 22.51 2.83
N PRO A 461 -26.45 23.84 2.64
CA PRO A 461 -25.26 24.60 3.01
C PRO A 461 -24.94 24.59 4.51
N ASN A 462 -25.94 24.43 5.36
CA ASN A 462 -25.78 24.28 6.81
C ASN A 462 -27.02 23.64 7.45
N GLU A 463 -26.88 23.25 8.71
CA GLU A 463 -27.95 22.58 9.46
C GLU A 463 -29.16 23.48 9.71
N GLU A 464 -28.99 24.80 9.92
CA GLU A 464 -30.12 25.73 10.12
C GLU A 464 -31.06 25.78 8.90
N LEU A 465 -30.49 25.77 7.70
CA LEU A 465 -31.22 25.73 6.44
C LEU A 465 -31.89 24.36 6.23
N ARG A 466 -31.18 23.27 6.56
CA ARG A 466 -31.71 21.90 6.51
C ARG A 466 -32.90 21.72 7.45
N GLN A 467 -32.93 22.37 8.61
CA GLN A 467 -34.06 22.29 9.55
C GLN A 467 -35.38 22.81 8.97
N VAL A 468 -35.35 23.77 8.04
CA VAL A 468 -36.55 24.22 7.30
C VAL A 468 -37.06 23.13 6.37
N ALA A 469 -36.16 22.43 5.68
CA ALA A 469 -36.50 21.28 4.85
C ALA A 469 -37.06 20.11 5.67
N VAL A 470 -36.46 19.83 6.84
CA VAL A 470 -36.95 18.82 7.79
C VAL A 470 -38.38 19.13 8.24
N ALA A 471 -38.64 20.38 8.63
CA ALA A 471 -39.98 20.82 9.01
C ALA A 471 -40.98 20.72 7.85
N ALA A 472 -40.56 20.99 6.61
CA ALA A 472 -41.39 20.81 5.42
C ALA A 472 -41.73 19.33 5.22
N PHE A 473 -40.73 18.46 5.22
CA PHE A 473 -40.89 17.02 5.02
C PHE A 473 -41.82 16.41 6.07
N ASP A 474 -41.59 16.70 7.35
CA ASP A 474 -42.40 16.15 8.45
C ASP A 474 -43.87 16.65 8.38
N LEU A 475 -44.12 17.87 7.88
CA LEU A 475 -45.46 18.40 7.70
C LEU A 475 -46.21 17.76 6.52
N TYR A 476 -45.58 17.75 5.35
CA TYR A 476 -46.22 17.32 4.10
C TYR A 476 -46.28 15.81 3.92
N SER A 477 -45.33 15.07 4.52
CA SER A 477 -45.39 13.60 4.55
C SER A 477 -46.60 13.10 5.35
N ARG A 478 -47.01 13.81 6.42
CA ARG A 478 -48.22 13.46 7.19
C ARG A 478 -49.49 13.60 6.37
N SER A 479 -49.56 14.61 5.49
CA SER A 479 -50.69 14.83 4.59
C SER A 479 -50.56 14.10 3.25
N ARG A 480 -49.47 13.33 3.02
CA ARG A 480 -49.15 12.62 1.77
C ARG A 480 -49.13 13.53 0.52
N ASP A 481 -48.80 14.81 0.68
CA ASP A 481 -48.71 15.76 -0.43
C ASP A 481 -47.24 15.91 -0.86
N TYR A 482 -46.73 14.88 -1.53
CA TYR A 482 -45.34 14.80 -2.00
C TYR A 482 -45.06 15.74 -3.17
N HIS A 483 -46.08 16.12 -3.94
CA HIS A 483 -45.92 17.06 -5.05
C HIS A 483 -45.59 18.46 -4.53
N THR A 484 -46.38 18.96 -3.59
CA THR A 484 -46.09 20.27 -2.96
C THR A 484 -44.77 20.22 -2.19
N LEU A 485 -44.49 19.10 -1.51
CA LEU A 485 -43.22 18.93 -0.80
C LEU A 485 -42.00 19.04 -1.74
N ALA A 486 -42.04 18.35 -2.89
CA ALA A 486 -40.93 18.36 -3.83
C ALA A 486 -40.61 19.78 -4.31
N TRP A 487 -41.63 20.56 -4.67
CA TRP A 487 -41.44 21.95 -5.07
C TRP A 487 -40.98 22.85 -3.93
N ILE A 488 -41.48 22.68 -2.71
CA ILE A 488 -41.02 23.45 -1.56
C ILE A 488 -39.55 23.16 -1.26
N LEU A 489 -39.13 21.90 -1.28
CA LEU A 489 -37.73 21.52 -1.05
C LEU A 489 -36.82 22.06 -2.15
N TYR A 490 -37.22 21.91 -3.41
CA TYR A 490 -36.50 22.40 -4.58
C TYR A 490 -36.32 23.93 -4.53
N MET A 491 -37.41 24.67 -4.33
CA MET A 491 -37.38 26.13 -4.21
C MET A 491 -36.51 26.57 -3.04
N TRP A 492 -36.61 25.88 -1.90
CA TRP A 492 -35.81 26.21 -0.73
C TRP A 492 -34.33 25.91 -0.96
N ASN A 493 -33.99 24.79 -1.59
CA ASN A 493 -32.60 24.43 -1.87
C ASN A 493 -31.96 25.41 -2.86
N GLU A 494 -32.65 25.77 -3.96
CA GLU A 494 -32.19 26.78 -4.92
C GLU A 494 -31.93 28.12 -4.21
N PHE A 495 -32.93 28.62 -3.49
CA PHE A 495 -32.84 29.91 -2.82
C PHE A 495 -31.77 29.93 -1.71
N SER A 496 -31.71 28.90 -0.88
CA SER A 496 -30.79 28.84 0.25
C SER A 496 -29.33 28.64 -0.17
N THR A 497 -29.08 27.90 -1.26
CA THR A 497 -27.74 27.71 -1.83
C THR A 497 -27.20 29.01 -2.41
N ILE A 498 -28.06 29.83 -3.03
CA ILE A 498 -27.66 31.08 -3.66
C ILE A 498 -27.46 32.21 -2.63
N TYR A 499 -28.42 32.36 -1.70
CA TYR A 499 -28.50 33.55 -0.84
C TYR A 499 -28.10 33.32 0.62
N GLN A 500 -27.99 32.05 1.06
CA GLN A 500 -27.66 31.66 2.45
C GLN A 500 -28.36 32.53 3.53
N PRO A 501 -29.71 32.60 3.52
CA PRO A 501 -30.44 33.45 4.45
C PRO A 501 -30.28 32.98 5.90
N ARG A 502 -30.21 33.92 6.85
CA ARG A 502 -30.21 33.59 8.28
C ARG A 502 -31.58 33.08 8.73
N VAL A 503 -31.63 31.89 9.32
CA VAL A 503 -32.88 31.24 9.76
C VAL A 503 -33.14 31.55 11.23
N SER A 504 -33.86 32.64 11.51
CA SER A 504 -34.25 32.97 12.90
C SER A 504 -35.46 32.17 13.40
N LYS A 505 -36.38 31.77 12.51
CA LYS A 505 -37.58 30.98 12.81
C LYS A 505 -37.91 30.02 11.67
N VAL A 506 -37.70 28.72 11.89
CA VAL A 506 -37.93 27.64 10.92
C VAL A 506 -39.34 27.68 10.32
N ARG A 507 -40.38 27.73 11.17
CA ARG A 507 -41.79 27.79 10.73
C ARG A 507 -42.12 29.02 9.90
N GLY A 508 -41.40 30.14 10.09
CA GLY A 508 -41.62 31.37 9.34
C GLY A 508 -41.16 31.29 7.90
N TRP A 509 -40.00 30.66 7.67
CA TRP A 509 -39.49 30.38 6.32
C TRP A 509 -40.35 29.35 5.59
N LEU A 510 -40.77 28.28 6.28
CA LEU A 510 -41.67 27.28 5.70
C LEU A 510 -43.03 27.87 5.28
N ALA A 511 -43.63 28.71 6.12
CA ALA A 511 -44.88 29.40 5.78
C ALA A 511 -44.71 30.33 4.57
N ALA A 512 -43.56 30.99 4.44
CA ALA A 512 -43.26 31.86 3.31
C ALA A 512 -43.03 31.07 2.01
N LEU A 513 -42.35 29.92 2.08
CA LEU A 513 -42.17 29.01 0.94
C LEU A 513 -43.50 28.48 0.42
N GLU A 514 -44.39 28.02 1.32
CA GLU A 514 -45.73 27.58 0.93
C GLU A 514 -46.51 28.73 0.27
N HIS A 515 -46.45 29.93 0.84
CA HIS A 515 -47.14 31.09 0.27
C HIS A 515 -46.65 31.41 -1.14
N ALA A 516 -45.33 31.51 -1.32
CA ALA A 516 -44.69 31.80 -2.59
C ALA A 516 -45.04 30.73 -3.64
N TYR A 517 -44.95 29.45 -3.30
CA TYR A 517 -45.31 28.35 -4.20
C TYR A 517 -46.79 28.40 -4.63
N LEU A 518 -47.72 28.63 -3.70
CA LEU A 518 -49.15 28.73 -4.02
C LEU A 518 -49.46 29.92 -4.93
N ARG A 519 -48.75 31.04 -4.75
CA ARG A 519 -48.89 32.21 -5.62
C ARG A 519 -48.31 31.98 -7.02
N ILE A 520 -47.14 31.34 -7.13
CA ILE A 520 -46.50 30.98 -8.41
C ILE A 520 -47.37 29.98 -9.21
N THR A 521 -48.06 29.07 -8.52
CA THR A 521 -48.98 28.09 -9.13
C THR A 521 -50.40 28.65 -9.38
N ASP A 522 -50.55 29.98 -9.34
CA ASP A 522 -51.78 30.74 -9.60
C ASP A 522 -52.99 30.35 -8.72
N LYS A 523 -52.71 29.83 -7.51
CA LYS A 523 -53.74 29.54 -6.50
C LYS A 523 -53.98 30.79 -5.67
N LYS A 524 -55.23 31.24 -5.57
CA LYS A 524 -55.62 32.35 -4.69
C LYS A 524 -55.25 32.04 -3.23
N VAL A 525 -54.25 32.74 -2.69
CA VAL A 525 -53.79 32.56 -1.33
C VAL A 525 -53.64 33.92 -0.62
N SER A 526 -54.09 34.00 0.63
CA SER A 526 -53.96 35.18 1.47
C SER A 526 -52.95 34.96 2.59
N PHE A 527 -52.24 36.02 2.98
CA PHE A 527 -51.32 35.96 4.13
C PHE A 527 -52.04 35.59 5.42
N ALA A 528 -53.31 35.98 5.60
CA ALA A 528 -54.12 35.62 6.75
C ALA A 528 -54.35 34.09 6.88
N ARG A 529 -54.60 33.41 5.75
CA ARG A 529 -54.76 31.94 5.72
C ARG A 529 -53.48 31.23 6.13
N THR A 530 -52.34 31.68 5.58
CA THR A 530 -51.03 31.09 5.84
C THR A 530 -50.59 31.33 7.28
N ALA A 531 -50.79 32.55 7.78
CA ALA A 531 -50.55 32.94 9.18
C ALA A 531 -51.34 32.07 10.16
N LYS A 532 -52.62 31.81 9.88
CA LYS A 532 -53.47 30.94 10.71
C LYS A 532 -52.99 29.48 10.74
N ARG A 533 -52.56 28.94 9.60
CA ARG A 533 -52.05 27.55 9.49
C ARG A 533 -50.79 27.33 10.33
N TYR A 534 -49.89 28.31 10.36
CA TYR A 534 -48.58 28.20 11.01
C TYR A 534 -48.52 28.86 12.41
N GLY A 535 -49.56 29.59 12.81
CA GLY A 535 -49.60 30.31 14.09
C GLY A 535 -48.60 31.47 14.16
N LEU A 536 -48.41 32.22 13.06
CA LEU A 536 -47.38 33.26 12.93
C LEU A 536 -47.95 34.61 12.48
N PRO A 537 -47.30 35.75 12.82
CA PRO A 537 -47.71 37.07 12.34
C PRO A 537 -47.58 37.20 10.81
N THR A 538 -48.56 37.84 10.16
CA THR A 538 -48.61 38.06 8.71
C THR A 538 -47.39 38.83 8.17
N GLY A 539 -46.91 39.84 8.92
CA GLY A 539 -45.76 40.65 8.52
C GLY A 539 -44.44 39.86 8.37
N LEU A 540 -44.24 38.83 9.21
CA LEU A 540 -43.06 37.96 9.12
C LEU A 540 -43.09 37.11 7.84
N ILE A 541 -44.25 36.52 7.53
CA ILE A 541 -44.46 35.70 6.35
C ILE A 541 -44.31 36.55 5.08
N SER A 542 -44.92 37.74 5.06
CA SER A 542 -44.87 38.65 3.91
C SER A 542 -43.44 39.05 3.55
N LYS A 543 -42.59 39.36 4.54
CA LYS A 543 -41.20 39.77 4.28
C LYS A 543 -40.39 38.66 3.59
N HIS A 544 -40.47 37.43 4.11
CA HIS A 544 -39.73 36.31 3.53
C HIS A 544 -40.32 35.89 2.18
N SER A 545 -41.65 35.90 2.03
CA SER A 545 -42.32 35.52 0.78
C SER A 545 -41.91 36.44 -0.36
N GLN A 546 -41.84 37.75 -0.12
CA GLN A 546 -41.41 38.72 -1.14
C GLN A 546 -39.98 38.48 -1.65
N LEU A 547 -39.07 38.01 -0.79
CA LEU A 547 -37.70 37.70 -1.22
C LEU A 547 -37.66 36.48 -2.15
N ILE A 548 -38.44 35.46 -1.80
CA ILE A 548 -38.55 34.21 -2.57
C ILE A 548 -39.27 34.49 -3.90
N GLU A 549 -40.40 35.19 -3.86
CA GLU A 549 -41.18 35.58 -5.04
C GLU A 549 -40.34 36.37 -6.04
N ARG A 550 -39.60 37.40 -5.59
CA ARG A 550 -38.72 38.20 -6.48
C ARG A 550 -37.68 37.34 -7.21
N HIS A 551 -37.13 36.32 -6.55
CA HIS A 551 -36.17 35.42 -7.17
C HIS A 551 -36.83 34.60 -8.29
N PHE A 552 -37.97 33.97 -8.01
CA PHE A 552 -38.67 33.11 -8.98
C PHE A 552 -39.47 33.88 -10.03
N GLU A 553 -39.81 35.16 -9.81
CA GLU A 553 -40.30 36.07 -10.85
C GLU A 553 -39.19 36.36 -11.88
N ARG A 554 -37.95 36.54 -11.41
CA ARG A 554 -36.78 36.78 -12.26
C ARG A 554 -36.28 35.51 -12.96
N TYR A 555 -36.37 34.38 -12.28
CA TYR A 555 -35.97 33.06 -12.79
C TYR A 555 -37.15 32.08 -12.67
N PRO A 556 -38.12 32.11 -13.61
CA PRO A 556 -39.32 31.27 -13.54
C PRO A 556 -39.02 29.78 -13.43
N LEU A 557 -39.82 29.06 -12.65
CA LEU A 557 -39.76 27.61 -12.52
C LEU A 557 -40.42 26.93 -13.72
N ASP A 558 -39.83 25.83 -14.18
CA ASP A 558 -40.48 24.94 -15.13
C ASP A 558 -41.38 23.93 -14.38
N LEU A 559 -42.64 24.30 -14.18
CA LEU A 559 -43.62 23.46 -13.49
C LEU A 559 -44.00 22.17 -14.24
N SER A 560 -43.50 21.97 -15.47
CA SER A 560 -43.69 20.73 -16.22
C SER A 560 -42.70 19.61 -15.84
N ARG A 561 -41.68 19.95 -15.02
CA ARG A 561 -40.66 19.01 -14.56
C ARG A 561 -41.28 17.85 -13.77
N LYS A 562 -40.88 16.63 -14.12
CA LYS A 562 -41.32 15.42 -13.41
C LYS A 562 -40.60 15.28 -12.07
N ILE A 563 -41.34 14.81 -11.07
CA ILE A 563 -40.79 14.47 -9.75
C ILE A 563 -39.99 13.17 -9.89
N ALA A 564 -38.79 13.15 -9.31
CA ALA A 564 -37.93 11.99 -9.24
C ALA A 564 -38.63 10.84 -8.50
N THR A 565 -38.58 9.65 -9.09
CA THR A 565 -39.09 8.41 -8.52
C THR A 565 -37.93 7.56 -8.06
N TYR A 566 -37.97 7.12 -6.81
CA TYR A 566 -36.93 6.28 -6.22
C TYR A 566 -37.44 4.86 -6.09
N PRO A 567 -36.58 3.85 -6.33
CA PRO A 567 -36.97 2.46 -6.23
C PRO A 567 -37.32 2.08 -4.78
N SER A 568 -38.21 1.11 -4.63
CA SER A 568 -38.39 0.39 -3.38
C SER A 568 -37.21 -0.57 -3.14
N TRP A 569 -37.07 -1.07 -1.91
CA TRP A 569 -36.00 -2.03 -1.61
C TRP A 569 -36.12 -3.31 -2.45
N GLU A 570 -37.36 -3.74 -2.73
CA GLU A 570 -37.67 -4.94 -3.48
C GLU A 570 -37.38 -4.82 -4.99
N GLU A 571 -37.34 -3.59 -5.50
CA GLU A 571 -37.06 -3.30 -6.92
C GLU A 571 -35.56 -3.31 -7.25
N LEU A 572 -34.69 -3.23 -6.23
CA LEU A 572 -33.24 -3.24 -6.40
C LEU A 572 -32.67 -4.66 -6.57
N ASP A 573 -31.63 -4.79 -7.39
CA ASP A 573 -30.81 -6.01 -7.43
C ASP A 573 -29.84 -6.10 -6.23
N ASP A 574 -29.14 -7.24 -6.10
CA ASP A 574 -28.23 -7.49 -4.98
C ASP A 574 -27.05 -6.50 -4.94
N LEU A 575 -26.56 -6.06 -6.11
CA LEU A 575 -25.44 -5.11 -6.19
C LEU A 575 -25.88 -3.70 -5.79
N GLU A 576 -27.02 -3.25 -6.29
CA GLU A 576 -27.62 -1.95 -5.96
C GLU A 576 -27.95 -1.83 -4.47
N LYS A 577 -28.39 -2.93 -3.84
CA LYS A 577 -28.61 -2.99 -2.38
C LYS A 577 -27.32 -2.89 -1.58
N VAL A 578 -26.25 -3.55 -2.05
CA VAL A 578 -24.92 -3.40 -1.44
C VAL A 578 -24.48 -1.94 -1.54
N CYS A 579 -24.61 -1.30 -2.70
CA CYS A 579 -24.30 0.13 -2.86
C CYS A 579 -25.16 1.01 -1.93
N ALA A 580 -26.45 0.69 -1.76
CA ALA A 580 -27.32 1.41 -0.82
C ALA A 580 -26.85 1.28 0.64
N TYR A 581 -26.36 0.11 1.06
CA TYR A 581 -25.76 -0.05 2.39
C TYR A 581 -24.48 0.77 2.55
N GLU A 582 -23.60 0.75 1.55
CA GLU A 582 -22.36 1.53 1.56
C GLU A 582 -22.66 3.04 1.63
N GLU A 583 -23.65 3.53 0.89
CA GLU A 583 -24.10 4.93 0.95
C GLU A 583 -24.61 5.30 2.34
N VAL A 584 -25.45 4.44 2.95
CA VAL A 584 -25.94 4.65 4.32
C VAL A 584 -24.79 4.67 5.33
N GLN A 585 -23.82 3.78 5.20
CA GLN A 585 -22.65 3.74 6.10
C GLN A 585 -21.84 5.04 6.02
N GLN A 586 -21.68 5.62 4.83
CA GLN A 586 -21.01 6.92 4.66
C GLN A 586 -21.77 8.04 5.37
N HIS A 587 -23.09 8.09 5.20
CA HIS A 587 -23.93 9.06 5.92
C HIS A 587 -23.87 8.88 7.43
N LEU A 588 -23.86 7.65 7.92
CA LEU A 588 -23.74 7.34 9.35
C LEU A 588 -22.39 7.79 9.91
N GLN A 589 -21.28 7.57 9.19
CA GLN A 589 -19.94 8.00 9.60
C GLN A 589 -19.83 9.53 9.72
N MET A 590 -20.34 10.26 8.71
CA MET A 590 -20.41 11.72 8.77
C MET A 590 -21.25 12.21 9.94
N PHE A 591 -22.40 11.57 10.16
CA PHE A 591 -23.28 11.90 11.28
C PHE A 591 -22.59 11.66 12.62
N ALA A 592 -21.96 10.49 12.79
CA ALA A 592 -21.20 10.13 13.99
C ALA A 592 -20.13 11.17 14.31
N TYR A 593 -19.35 11.59 13.31
CA TYR A 593 -18.34 12.64 13.45
C TYR A 593 -18.92 13.97 13.92
N GLY A 594 -20.06 14.40 13.33
CA GLY A 594 -20.72 15.65 13.67
C GLY A 594 -21.32 15.70 15.08
N ILE A 595 -21.73 14.55 15.64
CA ILE A 595 -22.38 14.49 16.95
C ILE A 595 -21.44 14.13 18.11
N LYS A 596 -20.15 13.85 17.86
CA LYS A 596 -19.19 13.40 18.91
C LYS A 596 -19.23 14.27 20.16
N GLN A 597 -19.31 15.59 20.01
CA GLN A 597 -19.34 16.54 21.14
C GLN A 597 -20.65 16.53 21.95
N VAL A 598 -21.75 16.03 21.37
CA VAL A 598 -23.11 16.13 21.93
C VAL A 598 -23.63 14.75 22.40
N TRP A 599 -23.09 13.65 21.86
CA TRP A 599 -23.56 12.29 22.16
C TRP A 599 -23.32 11.86 23.62
N GLY A 600 -22.34 12.46 24.29
CA GLY A 600 -22.12 12.35 25.73
C GLY A 600 -21.31 11.13 26.19
N ARG A 601 -20.79 10.32 25.26
CA ARG A 601 -19.85 9.20 25.53
C ARG A 601 -18.56 9.42 24.75
N ASN A 602 -17.41 9.31 25.42
CA ASN A 602 -16.09 9.46 24.81
C ASN A 602 -15.70 8.17 24.06
N GLU A 603 -15.10 8.32 22.89
CA GLU A 603 -14.60 7.21 22.07
C GLU A 603 -13.48 6.44 22.76
N GLU A 604 -12.60 7.13 23.48
CA GLU A 604 -11.50 6.49 24.23
C GLU A 604 -12.00 5.57 25.35
N ASP A 605 -13.06 5.99 26.06
CA ASP A 605 -13.66 5.19 27.13
C ASP A 605 -14.34 3.94 26.56
N SER A 606 -15.13 4.10 25.49
CA SER A 606 -15.73 2.98 24.76
C SER A 606 -14.66 2.03 24.21
N GLN A 607 -13.55 2.56 23.70
CA GLN A 607 -12.43 1.74 23.23
C GLN A 607 -11.81 0.94 24.36
N LYS A 608 -11.57 1.57 25.52
CA LYS A 608 -11.00 0.90 26.68
C LYS A 608 -11.87 -0.26 27.17
N GLU A 609 -13.18 -0.07 27.22
CA GLU A 609 -14.15 -1.13 27.58
C GLU A 609 -14.23 -2.23 26.50
N TYR A 610 -14.18 -1.85 25.22
CA TYR A 610 -14.21 -2.82 24.11
C TYR A 610 -12.94 -3.66 24.03
N TYR A 611 -11.79 -3.11 24.44
CA TYR A 611 -10.50 -3.81 24.47
C TYR A 611 -10.22 -4.46 25.84
N GLU A 612 -11.14 -4.35 26.80
CA GLU A 612 -11.01 -5.05 28.07
C GLU A 612 -10.88 -6.56 27.84
N LEU A 613 -9.94 -7.19 28.56
CA LEU A 613 -9.54 -8.60 28.44
C LEU A 613 -8.73 -8.98 27.19
N VAL A 614 -8.44 -8.04 26.28
CA VAL A 614 -7.64 -8.32 25.08
C VAL A 614 -6.14 -8.14 25.36
N ASN A 615 -5.36 -9.20 25.13
CA ASN A 615 -3.90 -9.14 25.20
C ASN A 615 -3.30 -8.50 23.94
N THR A 616 -3.15 -7.17 23.95
CA THR A 616 -2.56 -6.42 22.83
C THR A 616 -1.03 -6.54 22.71
N MET A 617 -0.38 -7.28 23.63
CA MET A 617 1.08 -7.48 23.63
C MET A 617 1.49 -8.86 23.09
N GLY A 618 0.53 -9.76 22.80
CA GLY A 618 0.80 -11.09 22.24
C GLY A 618 1.29 -11.06 20.80
N ARG A 619 2.01 -12.10 20.33
CA ARG A 619 2.51 -12.15 18.94
C ARG A 619 1.36 -12.31 17.94
N PHE A 620 0.26 -12.94 18.35
CA PHE A 620 -0.97 -13.04 17.57
C PHE A 620 -1.57 -11.65 17.24
N TRP A 621 -1.25 -10.61 18.02
CA TRP A 621 -1.69 -9.23 17.84
C TRP A 621 -0.87 -8.48 16.78
N ASN A 622 -0.74 -9.10 15.61
CA ASN A 622 -0.05 -8.53 14.46
C ASN A 622 -0.90 -7.43 13.76
N GLU A 623 -0.27 -6.72 12.82
CA GLU A 623 -0.92 -5.59 12.13
C GLU A 623 -2.24 -5.98 11.42
N PRO A 624 -2.36 -7.13 10.72
CA PRO A 624 -3.64 -7.61 10.18
C PRO A 624 -4.73 -7.80 11.25
N THR A 625 -4.45 -8.53 12.33
CA THR A 625 -5.44 -8.78 13.40
C THR A 625 -5.87 -7.49 14.07
N ARG A 626 -4.90 -6.62 14.39
CA ARG A 626 -5.15 -5.30 14.99
C ARG A 626 -6.08 -4.47 14.11
N ARG A 627 -5.81 -4.41 12.81
CA ARG A 627 -6.60 -3.64 11.83
C ARG A 627 -8.05 -4.14 11.74
N VAL A 628 -8.25 -5.46 11.66
CA VAL A 628 -9.60 -6.04 11.60
C VAL A 628 -10.36 -5.81 12.91
N TYR A 629 -9.69 -5.95 14.06
CA TYR A 629 -10.31 -5.68 15.36
C TYR A 629 -10.69 -4.20 15.52
N GLU A 630 -9.85 -3.28 15.05
CA GLU A 630 -10.15 -1.85 15.04
C GLU A 630 -11.36 -1.52 14.14
N GLN A 631 -11.50 -2.18 12.99
CA GLN A 631 -12.69 -2.05 12.14
C GLN A 631 -13.96 -2.51 12.87
N PHE A 632 -13.89 -3.64 13.59
CA PHE A 632 -15.00 -4.10 14.42
C PHE A 632 -15.35 -3.09 15.52
N PHE A 633 -14.34 -2.51 16.18
CA PHE A 633 -14.57 -1.46 17.18
C PHE A 633 -15.25 -0.23 16.58
N ARG A 634 -14.77 0.29 15.44
CA ARG A 634 -15.39 1.46 14.77
C ARG A 634 -16.85 1.19 14.41
N ALA A 635 -17.14 -0.01 13.90
CA ALA A 635 -18.49 -0.46 13.61
C ALA A 635 -19.36 -0.55 14.87
N HIS A 636 -18.84 -1.15 15.95
CA HIS A 636 -19.49 -1.24 17.25
C HIS A 636 -19.81 0.15 17.81
N PHE A 637 -18.85 1.07 17.84
CA PHE A 637 -19.01 2.42 18.32
C PHE A 637 -20.15 3.18 17.62
N CYS A 638 -20.28 3.00 16.31
CA CYS A 638 -21.33 3.68 15.53
C CYS A 638 -22.69 3.00 15.64
N MET A 639 -22.74 1.66 15.67
CA MET A 639 -23.99 0.90 15.49
C MET A 639 -24.55 0.30 16.78
N ASP A 640 -23.68 -0.06 17.72
CA ASP A 640 -24.02 -0.95 18.83
C ASP A 640 -23.78 -0.32 20.19
N ASP A 641 -22.75 0.52 20.32
CA ASP A 641 -22.43 1.20 21.58
C ASP A 641 -23.53 2.19 21.97
N VAL A 642 -23.85 2.26 23.26
CA VAL A 642 -24.99 3.03 23.78
C VAL A 642 -24.54 4.08 24.79
N ASN A 643 -25.13 5.27 24.75
CA ASN A 643 -24.90 6.27 25.80
C ASN A 643 -25.76 6.01 27.06
N CYS A 644 -25.66 6.91 28.03
CA CYS A 644 -26.43 6.87 29.28
C CYS A 644 -27.96 6.85 29.11
N ASN A 645 -28.48 7.24 27.94
CA ASN A 645 -29.90 7.18 27.59
C ASN A 645 -30.28 5.87 26.87
N HIS A 646 -29.38 4.89 26.81
CA HIS A 646 -29.53 3.64 26.06
C HIS A 646 -29.80 3.85 24.56
N THR A 647 -29.16 4.87 23.97
CA THR A 647 -29.25 5.19 22.54
C THR A 647 -27.89 5.09 21.86
N SER A 648 -27.82 4.35 20.76
CA SER A 648 -26.64 4.31 19.89
C SER A 648 -26.64 5.46 18.88
N ILE A 649 -25.48 5.72 18.28
CA ILE A 649 -25.35 6.72 17.19
C ILE A 649 -26.26 6.34 16.02
N ALA A 650 -26.35 5.07 15.64
CA ALA A 650 -27.27 4.61 14.59
C ALA A 650 -28.75 4.91 14.89
N ASN A 651 -29.19 4.78 16.15
CA ASN A 651 -30.56 5.16 16.54
C ASN A 651 -30.78 6.67 16.41
N LEU A 652 -29.81 7.49 16.83
CA LEU A 652 -29.89 8.94 16.66
C LEU A 652 -29.86 9.35 15.18
N PHE A 653 -29.08 8.66 14.36
CA PHE A 653 -29.01 8.85 12.91
C PHE A 653 -30.37 8.55 12.26
N TRP A 654 -31.01 7.44 12.66
CA TRP A 654 -32.35 7.09 12.20
C TRP A 654 -33.36 8.21 12.49
N GLU A 655 -33.42 8.69 13.74
CA GLU A 655 -34.39 9.71 14.16
C GLU A 655 -34.17 11.09 13.50
N ASN A 656 -32.90 11.49 13.37
CA ASN A 656 -32.53 12.83 12.88
C ASN A 656 -32.39 12.91 11.35
N GLN A 657 -32.12 11.80 10.67
CA GLN A 657 -31.79 11.80 9.26
C GLN A 657 -32.41 10.62 8.50
N ALA A 658 -32.05 9.39 8.82
CA ALA A 658 -32.30 8.21 7.97
C ALA A 658 -33.80 7.89 7.77
N ARG A 659 -34.68 8.19 8.74
CA ARG A 659 -36.14 7.97 8.57
C ARG A 659 -36.78 8.79 7.44
N ARG A 660 -36.07 9.80 6.94
CA ARG A 660 -36.48 10.73 5.87
C ARG A 660 -35.75 10.46 4.55
N PHE A 661 -35.02 9.36 4.46
CA PHE A 661 -34.40 8.90 3.22
C PHE A 661 -35.45 8.41 2.21
N PRO A 662 -35.07 8.37 0.91
CA PRO A 662 -35.77 7.58 -0.10
C PRO A 662 -36.03 6.13 0.36
N PRO A 663 -37.03 5.42 -0.21
CA PRO A 663 -37.47 4.12 0.28
C PRO A 663 -36.36 3.07 0.42
N TYR A 664 -35.51 2.92 -0.60
CA TYR A 664 -34.40 1.97 -0.58
C TYR A 664 -33.35 2.30 0.51
N LEU A 665 -32.87 3.54 0.58
CA LEU A 665 -31.91 3.97 1.61
C LEU A 665 -32.49 3.93 3.02
N LYS A 666 -33.78 4.22 3.17
CA LYS A 666 -34.49 4.09 4.44
C LYS A 666 -34.51 2.64 4.90
N THR A 667 -34.77 1.70 3.99
CA THR A 667 -34.76 0.26 4.31
C THR A 667 -33.35 -0.21 4.63
N ALA A 668 -32.34 0.18 3.84
CA ALA A 668 -30.93 -0.08 4.14
C ALA A 668 -30.52 0.46 5.52
N SER A 669 -30.92 1.69 5.86
CA SER A 669 -30.64 2.31 7.16
C SER A 669 -31.28 1.55 8.31
N PHE A 670 -32.52 1.10 8.13
CA PHE A 670 -33.22 0.30 9.14
C PHE A 670 -32.51 -1.05 9.32
N ASN A 671 -32.22 -1.75 8.23
CA ASN A 671 -31.54 -3.05 8.26
C ASN A 671 -30.15 -2.93 8.91
N LEU A 672 -29.39 -1.89 8.57
CA LEU A 672 -28.08 -1.62 9.17
C LEU A 672 -28.21 -1.37 10.68
N MET A 673 -29.15 -0.51 11.11
CA MET A 673 -29.42 -0.21 12.51
C MET A 673 -29.82 -1.47 13.31
N MET A 674 -30.60 -2.37 12.70
CA MET A 674 -31.11 -3.59 13.32
C MET A 674 -30.15 -4.79 13.25
N SER A 675 -29.11 -4.71 12.43
CA SER A 675 -28.12 -5.78 12.30
C SER A 675 -27.23 -5.92 13.54
N TYR A 676 -26.51 -7.03 13.63
CA TYR A 676 -25.55 -7.33 14.70
C TYR A 676 -24.45 -8.27 14.18
N VAL A 677 -23.34 -8.39 14.91
CA VAL A 677 -22.30 -9.39 14.63
C VAL A 677 -22.76 -10.75 15.14
N GLY A 678 -22.69 -11.77 14.29
CA GLY A 678 -23.04 -13.15 14.60
C GLY A 678 -21.89 -14.12 14.31
N GLY A 679 -22.07 -15.37 14.72
CA GLY A 679 -21.15 -16.48 14.46
C GLY A 679 -21.84 -17.50 13.58
N TYR A 680 -21.23 -17.85 12.44
CA TYR A 680 -21.85 -18.68 11.42
C TYR A 680 -20.93 -19.79 10.97
N ARG A 681 -21.40 -21.04 11.05
CA ARG A 681 -20.72 -22.18 10.43
C ARG A 681 -20.82 -22.04 8.91
N VAL A 682 -19.69 -22.11 8.22
CA VAL A 682 -19.64 -21.86 6.78
C VAL A 682 -19.72 -23.19 6.02
N LEU A 683 -20.71 -23.31 5.14
CA LEU A 683 -20.99 -24.51 4.37
C LEU A 683 -20.93 -24.20 2.86
N PRO A 684 -20.24 -25.01 2.04
CA PRO A 684 -20.25 -24.84 0.60
C PRO A 684 -21.60 -25.26 0.00
N GLN A 685 -22.09 -24.49 -0.97
CA GLN A 685 -23.28 -24.83 -1.76
C GLN A 685 -23.02 -24.63 -3.25
N GLY A 686 -23.47 -25.56 -4.09
CA GLY A 686 -23.34 -25.44 -5.55
C GLY A 686 -21.88 -25.41 -6.02
N ASN A 687 -21.57 -24.57 -7.02
CA ASN A 687 -20.22 -24.46 -7.59
C ASN A 687 -19.36 -23.33 -6.98
N ASN A 688 -19.99 -22.25 -6.47
CA ASN A 688 -19.25 -21.09 -5.95
C ASN A 688 -20.05 -20.23 -4.95
N SER A 689 -21.09 -20.80 -4.31
CA SER A 689 -21.94 -20.13 -3.32
C SER A 689 -21.71 -20.72 -1.92
N LEU A 690 -22.06 -19.95 -0.89
CA LEU A 690 -21.90 -20.35 0.50
C LEU A 690 -23.25 -20.25 1.24
N ILE A 691 -23.41 -21.12 2.24
CA ILE A 691 -24.44 -21.03 3.26
C ILE A 691 -23.75 -20.71 4.59
N PHE A 692 -24.31 -19.77 5.32
CA PHE A 692 -23.92 -19.44 6.69
C PHE A 692 -24.99 -19.96 7.63
N GLU A 693 -24.65 -20.92 8.49
CA GLU A 693 -25.55 -21.48 9.50
C GLU A 693 -25.24 -20.87 10.87
N ASP A 694 -26.19 -20.15 11.47
CA ASP A 694 -26.02 -19.51 12.77
C ASP A 694 -25.78 -20.56 13.87
N ILE A 695 -24.69 -20.42 14.62
CA ILE A 695 -24.24 -21.43 15.58
C ILE A 695 -25.12 -21.54 16.84
N PHE A 696 -26.04 -20.60 17.05
CA PHE A 696 -26.95 -20.58 18.21
C PHE A 696 -28.35 -21.10 17.84
N THR A 697 -28.87 -20.69 16.68
CA THR A 697 -30.24 -20.99 16.25
C THR A 697 -30.32 -22.17 15.28
N GLY A 698 -29.22 -22.48 14.58
CA GLY A 698 -29.19 -23.44 13.47
C GLY A 698 -29.87 -22.94 12.19
N GLU A 699 -30.29 -21.67 12.13
CA GLU A 699 -30.86 -21.09 10.93
C GLU A 699 -29.80 -20.91 9.84
N SER A 700 -30.15 -21.28 8.60
CA SER A 700 -29.25 -21.25 7.45
C SER A 700 -29.57 -20.08 6.52
N TYR A 701 -28.54 -19.34 6.13
CA TYR A 701 -28.63 -18.16 5.27
C TYR A 701 -27.82 -18.37 4.00
N GLU A 702 -28.45 -18.22 2.83
CA GLU A 702 -27.71 -18.08 1.58
C GLU A 702 -27.00 -16.72 1.58
N VAL A 703 -25.69 -16.72 1.31
CA VAL A 703 -24.91 -15.48 1.38
C VAL A 703 -24.37 -14.99 0.05
N TYR A 704 -24.29 -13.67 -0.06
CA TYR A 704 -23.69 -12.91 -1.16
C TYR A 704 -22.45 -12.18 -0.64
N GLY A 705 -21.36 -12.18 -1.42
CA GLY A 705 -20.12 -11.55 -1.03
C GLY A 705 -19.04 -11.74 -2.11
N ARG A 706 -17.90 -11.07 -1.95
CA ARG A 706 -16.77 -11.15 -2.88
C ARG A 706 -15.93 -12.41 -2.61
N PHE A 707 -16.57 -13.55 -2.77
CA PHE A 707 -15.96 -14.87 -2.66
C PHE A 707 -15.37 -15.23 -4.02
N GLY A 708 -14.04 -15.32 -4.15
CA GLY A 708 -13.39 -15.60 -5.44
C GLY A 708 -13.88 -16.90 -6.11
N ASN A 709 -13.47 -17.13 -7.37
CA ASN A 709 -13.92 -18.27 -8.21
C ASN A 709 -13.58 -19.68 -7.68
N ARG A 710 -12.89 -19.78 -6.54
CA ARG A 710 -12.46 -21.03 -5.90
C ARG A 710 -12.73 -21.02 -4.40
N VAL A 711 -13.81 -20.36 -3.98
CA VAL A 711 -14.05 -20.14 -2.55
C VAL A 711 -14.11 -21.45 -1.75
N HIS A 712 -14.63 -22.53 -2.33
CA HIS A 712 -14.73 -23.84 -1.67
C HIS A 712 -13.36 -24.47 -1.34
N GLU A 713 -12.30 -24.16 -2.10
CA GLU A 713 -10.94 -24.66 -1.81
C GLU A 713 -10.39 -24.08 -0.49
N ASN A 714 -10.91 -22.93 -0.06
CA ASN A 714 -10.48 -22.25 1.16
C ASN A 714 -11.36 -22.61 2.38
N ILE A 715 -12.32 -23.51 2.24
CA ILE A 715 -13.25 -23.88 3.31
C ILE A 715 -12.75 -25.12 4.04
N VAL A 716 -12.51 -24.98 5.33
CA VAL A 716 -12.23 -26.11 6.20
C VAL A 716 -13.53 -26.56 6.88
N PRO A 717 -13.90 -27.86 6.84
CA PRO A 717 -15.10 -28.35 7.50
C PRO A 717 -15.18 -27.94 8.96
N GLY A 718 -16.31 -27.35 9.35
CA GLY A 718 -16.54 -26.88 10.72
C GLY A 718 -16.12 -25.43 10.99
N MET A 719 -15.44 -24.75 10.06
CA MET A 719 -15.01 -23.36 10.27
C MET A 719 -16.19 -22.42 10.57
N ILE A 720 -15.95 -21.45 11.47
CA ILE A 720 -16.95 -20.46 11.89
C ILE A 720 -16.49 -19.07 11.45
N SER A 721 -17.34 -18.35 10.72
CA SER A 721 -17.16 -16.95 10.39
C SER A 721 -17.83 -16.07 11.44
N ILE A 722 -17.11 -15.05 11.94
CA ILE A 722 -17.63 -14.02 12.83
C ILE A 722 -17.73 -12.73 12.03
N THR A 723 -18.96 -12.29 11.73
CA THR A 723 -19.22 -11.13 10.88
C THR A 723 -20.66 -10.65 11.05
N ARG A 724 -21.00 -9.52 10.41
CA ARG A 724 -22.35 -8.96 10.37
C ARG A 724 -22.99 -9.33 9.03
N LEU A 725 -24.21 -9.87 9.09
CA LEU A 725 -25.01 -10.17 7.91
C LEU A 725 -26.05 -9.08 7.67
N LEU A 726 -26.19 -8.66 6.41
CA LEU A 726 -27.16 -7.64 6.00
C LEU A 726 -28.14 -8.22 4.97
N PRO A 727 -29.46 -8.11 5.19
CA PRO A 727 -30.44 -8.75 4.31
C PRO A 727 -30.52 -8.08 2.94
N LEU A 728 -30.56 -8.86 1.84
CA LEU A 728 -30.74 -8.35 0.47
C LEU A 728 -32.16 -8.64 -0.06
N ASN A 729 -32.44 -9.88 -0.44
CA ASN A 729 -33.77 -10.48 -0.68
C ASN A 729 -33.60 -12.00 -0.85
N GLY A 730 -34.02 -12.79 0.13
CA GLY A 730 -33.77 -14.25 0.12
C GLY A 730 -32.31 -14.65 0.34
N LYS A 731 -31.39 -13.68 0.38
CA LYS A 731 -29.96 -13.83 0.67
C LYS A 731 -29.48 -12.74 1.62
N TYR A 732 -28.28 -12.95 2.17
CA TYR A 732 -27.62 -12.01 3.07
C TYR A 732 -26.24 -11.61 2.55
N TRP A 733 -25.95 -10.31 2.56
CA TRP A 733 -24.62 -9.80 2.28
C TRP A 733 -23.70 -10.01 3.48
N VAL A 734 -22.53 -10.59 3.24
CA VAL A 734 -21.43 -10.67 4.21
C VAL A 734 -20.62 -9.37 4.12
N SER A 735 -20.78 -8.49 5.11
CA SER A 735 -20.06 -7.22 5.17
C SER A 735 -18.73 -7.38 5.92
N ASP A 736 -17.64 -6.85 5.38
CA ASP A 736 -16.41 -6.68 6.15
C ASP A 736 -16.63 -5.73 7.35
N PRO A 737 -15.93 -5.92 8.48
CA PRO A 737 -14.88 -6.91 8.74
C PRO A 737 -15.38 -8.33 9.07
N MET A 738 -14.48 -9.32 8.96
CA MET A 738 -14.74 -10.73 9.27
C MET A 738 -13.53 -11.37 9.98
N PHE A 739 -13.80 -12.18 11.01
CA PHE A 739 -12.84 -13.16 11.54
C PHE A 739 -13.27 -14.59 11.18
N VAL A 740 -12.30 -15.49 11.09
CA VAL A 740 -12.55 -16.92 10.82
C VAL A 740 -11.92 -17.75 11.94
N VAL A 741 -12.75 -18.53 12.62
CA VAL A 741 -12.35 -19.54 13.60
C VAL A 741 -12.12 -20.85 12.85
N LEU A 742 -10.86 -21.31 12.83
CA LEU A 742 -10.48 -22.59 12.25
C LEU A 742 -10.85 -23.75 13.18
N PRO A 743 -11.04 -24.98 12.65
CA PRO A 743 -11.46 -26.15 13.43
C PRO A 743 -10.64 -26.39 14.70
N ASP A 744 -9.32 -26.27 14.61
CA ASP A 744 -8.39 -26.49 15.73
C ASP A 744 -8.59 -25.49 16.88
N LEU A 745 -9.23 -24.34 16.61
CA LEU A 745 -9.50 -23.30 17.59
C LEU A 745 -10.93 -23.37 18.17
N ILE A 746 -11.82 -24.19 17.61
CA ILE A 746 -13.26 -24.17 17.95
C ILE A 746 -13.52 -24.55 19.41
N GLU A 747 -12.79 -25.53 19.95
CA GLU A 747 -12.98 -25.95 21.35
C GLU A 747 -12.62 -24.83 22.33
N ILE A 748 -11.44 -24.23 22.15
CA ILE A 748 -10.96 -23.08 22.94
C ILE A 748 -11.93 -21.89 22.79
N PHE A 749 -12.37 -21.63 21.56
CA PHE A 749 -13.35 -20.59 21.26
C PHE A 749 -14.67 -20.78 21.99
N ASN A 750 -15.24 -21.98 21.96
CA ASN A 750 -16.51 -22.27 22.63
C ASN A 750 -16.39 -22.12 24.15
N ASN A 751 -15.28 -22.57 24.75
CA ASN A 751 -15.04 -22.42 26.19
C ASN A 751 -14.96 -20.94 26.60
N ASN A 752 -14.18 -20.14 25.86
CA ASN A 752 -14.04 -18.70 26.10
C ASN A 752 -15.36 -17.95 25.87
N LEU A 753 -16.13 -18.34 24.84
CA LEU A 753 -17.46 -17.79 24.58
C LEU A 753 -18.44 -18.08 25.72
N LEU A 754 -18.49 -19.33 26.19
CA LEU A 754 -19.34 -19.72 27.32
C LEU A 754 -19.03 -18.89 28.56
N MET A 755 -17.75 -18.76 28.92
CA MET A 755 -17.30 -17.93 30.05
C MET A 755 -17.76 -16.47 29.91
N LEU A 756 -17.57 -15.86 28.74
CA LEU A 756 -18.00 -14.46 28.51
C LEU A 756 -19.53 -14.30 28.52
N MET A 757 -20.26 -15.39 28.29
CA MET A 757 -21.73 -15.39 28.25
C MET A 757 -22.38 -15.65 29.60
N GLU A 758 -21.66 -16.18 30.60
CA GLU A 758 -22.21 -16.50 31.94
C GLU A 758 -22.86 -15.29 32.64
N GLN A 759 -22.32 -14.10 32.42
CA GLN A 759 -22.80 -12.86 33.03
C GLN A 759 -23.94 -12.20 32.24
N LEU A 760 -24.30 -12.74 31.07
CA LEU A 760 -25.36 -12.24 30.21
C LEU A 760 -26.64 -13.05 30.44
N HIS A 761 -27.59 -12.46 31.18
CA HIS A 761 -28.92 -13.05 31.34
C HIS A 761 -29.75 -12.83 30.06
N PRO A 762 -30.30 -13.90 29.44
CA PRO A 762 -31.16 -13.75 28.26
C PRO A 762 -32.52 -13.21 28.69
N PHE A 763 -32.83 -11.97 28.30
CA PHE A 763 -34.15 -11.37 28.52
C PHE A 763 -35.12 -11.72 27.37
N ASP A 764 -34.59 -11.97 26.16
CA ASP A 764 -35.21 -12.54 24.97
C ASP A 764 -34.09 -12.79 23.94
N GLU A 765 -33.93 -14.02 23.42
CA GLU A 765 -32.87 -14.34 22.45
C GLU A 765 -33.08 -13.65 21.09
N THR A 766 -34.26 -13.11 20.85
CA THR A 766 -34.59 -12.31 19.66
C THR A 766 -34.40 -10.80 19.87
N ASP A 767 -34.08 -10.34 21.09
CA ASP A 767 -33.81 -8.93 21.37
C ASP A 767 -32.51 -8.48 20.71
N VAL A 768 -32.61 -7.51 19.80
CA VAL A 768 -31.46 -6.93 19.09
C VAL A 768 -30.42 -6.33 20.02
N ARG A 769 -30.81 -5.81 21.20
CA ARG A 769 -29.83 -5.31 22.18
C ARG A 769 -28.98 -6.44 22.74
N PHE A 770 -29.62 -7.56 23.10
CA PHE A 770 -28.91 -8.76 23.54
C PHE A 770 -28.00 -9.30 22.44
N LEU A 771 -28.50 -9.39 21.21
CA LEU A 771 -27.74 -9.89 20.04
C LEU A 771 -26.50 -9.04 19.74
N LYS A 772 -26.58 -7.72 19.89
CA LYS A 772 -25.43 -6.80 19.73
C LYS A 772 -24.36 -7.02 20.79
N VAL A 773 -24.76 -7.20 22.06
CA VAL A 773 -23.81 -7.50 23.14
C VAL A 773 -23.19 -8.89 22.95
N ARG A 774 -23.97 -9.88 22.52
CA ARG A 774 -23.46 -11.22 22.15
C ARG A 774 -22.42 -11.14 21.03
N GLY A 775 -22.65 -10.30 20.03
CA GLY A 775 -21.70 -10.02 18.95
C GLY A 775 -20.34 -9.54 19.44
N GLU A 776 -20.30 -8.62 20.41
CA GLU A 776 -19.05 -8.20 21.07
C GLU A 776 -18.35 -9.38 21.76
N LYS A 777 -19.10 -10.25 22.45
CA LYS A 777 -18.52 -11.40 23.15
C LYS A 777 -17.94 -12.46 22.20
N LEU A 778 -18.55 -12.66 21.02
CA LEU A 778 -17.98 -13.51 19.97
C LEU A 778 -16.59 -13.03 19.53
N ILE A 779 -16.44 -11.73 19.29
CA ILE A 779 -15.18 -11.13 18.86
C ILE A 779 -14.11 -11.27 19.96
N LYS A 780 -14.47 -10.98 21.21
CA LYS A 780 -13.58 -11.16 22.37
C LYS A 780 -13.17 -12.62 22.57
N ALA A 781 -14.10 -13.57 22.45
CA ALA A 781 -13.83 -14.99 22.56
C ALA A 781 -12.80 -15.47 21.52
N TYR A 782 -12.90 -15.01 20.27
CA TYR A 782 -11.93 -15.34 19.23
C TYR A 782 -10.52 -14.88 19.59
N VAL A 783 -10.40 -13.62 20.01
CA VAL A 783 -9.11 -13.02 20.39
C VAL A 783 -8.48 -13.70 21.60
N LEU A 784 -9.27 -14.00 22.64
CA LEU A 784 -8.82 -14.78 23.80
C LEU A 784 -8.33 -16.17 23.40
N SER A 785 -8.98 -16.78 22.42
CA SER A 785 -8.59 -18.11 21.94
C SER A 785 -7.25 -18.10 21.22
N LEU A 786 -6.94 -17.05 20.46
CA LEU A 786 -5.62 -16.88 19.84
C LEU A 786 -4.52 -16.70 20.89
N ASP A 787 -4.77 -15.89 21.92
CA ASP A 787 -3.83 -15.71 23.05
C ASP A 787 -3.59 -17.03 23.79
N GLU A 788 -4.66 -17.75 24.11
CA GLU A 788 -4.57 -19.04 24.80
C GLU A 788 -3.83 -20.10 23.96
N MET A 789 -4.09 -20.16 22.65
CA MET A 789 -3.36 -21.04 21.74
C MET A 789 -1.86 -20.70 21.70
N GLU A 790 -1.51 -19.41 21.64
CA GLU A 790 -0.11 -18.97 21.68
C GLU A 790 0.54 -19.35 23.02
N GLN A 791 -0.13 -19.11 24.14
CA GLN A 791 0.38 -19.47 25.47
C GLN A 791 0.56 -20.99 25.62
N ASN A 792 -0.37 -21.78 25.09
CA ASN A 792 -0.26 -23.25 25.10
C ASN A 792 0.92 -23.71 24.25
N ALA A 793 1.11 -23.15 23.05
CA ALA A 793 2.28 -23.43 22.21
C ALA A 793 3.60 -23.07 22.91
N LEU A 794 3.69 -21.89 23.53
CA LEU A 794 4.86 -21.46 24.29
C LEU A 794 5.14 -22.40 25.49
N ARG A 795 4.10 -22.81 26.23
CA ARG A 795 4.24 -23.79 27.32
C ARG A 795 4.75 -25.13 26.81
N MET A 796 4.28 -25.60 25.65
CA MET A 796 4.76 -26.84 25.03
C MET A 796 6.23 -26.73 24.57
N MET A 797 6.63 -25.60 23.97
CA MET A 797 8.01 -25.36 23.54
C MET A 797 9.02 -25.33 24.70
N ASN A 798 8.59 -24.82 25.86
CA ASN A 798 9.44 -24.70 27.05
C ASN A 798 9.55 -25.98 27.90
N GLN A 799 8.93 -27.08 27.47
CA GLN A 799 9.08 -28.38 28.14
C GLN A 799 10.32 -29.15 27.63
N PRO A 800 10.96 -29.99 28.45
CA PRO A 800 12.09 -30.82 28.02
C PRO A 800 11.73 -31.77 26.86
N LEU A 801 12.74 -32.21 26.11
CA LEU A 801 12.60 -33.06 24.92
C LEU A 801 12.04 -34.46 25.22
N GLN A 802 12.09 -34.92 26.48
CA GLN A 802 11.54 -36.19 26.95
C GLN A 802 11.95 -37.41 26.09
N VAL A 803 13.20 -37.45 25.62
CA VAL A 803 13.71 -38.57 24.83
C VAL A 803 14.20 -39.74 25.69
N GLN A 804 14.04 -40.95 25.14
CA GLN A 804 14.60 -42.16 25.73
C GLN A 804 16.09 -42.27 25.43
N TRP A 805 16.89 -42.47 26.47
CA TRP A 805 18.31 -42.75 26.32
C TRP A 805 18.62 -44.20 26.63
N TYR A 806 19.58 -44.73 25.88
CA TYR A 806 20.10 -46.08 26.05
C TYR A 806 21.60 -46.01 26.35
N THR A 807 22.08 -46.82 27.29
CA THR A 807 23.48 -46.87 27.71
C THR A 807 24.09 -48.25 27.51
N ALA A 808 25.38 -48.29 27.19
CA ALA A 808 26.21 -49.48 27.15
C ALA A 808 27.57 -49.19 27.80
N GLY A 809 28.03 -50.09 28.68
CA GLY A 809 29.38 -50.00 29.25
C GLY A 809 30.45 -50.38 28.24
N VAL A 810 31.59 -49.69 28.26
CA VAL A 810 32.68 -49.89 27.30
C VAL A 810 34.07 -49.83 27.92
N ASN A 811 34.88 -50.86 27.62
CA ASN A 811 36.17 -51.11 28.27
C ASN A 811 37.32 -50.23 27.74
N ASN A 812 37.21 -49.68 26.53
CA ASN A 812 38.24 -48.84 25.92
C ASN A 812 37.63 -47.67 25.11
N PRO A 813 37.32 -46.54 25.77
CA PRO A 813 36.70 -45.37 25.12
C PRO A 813 37.52 -44.79 23.97
N GLN A 814 38.85 -44.82 24.08
CA GLN A 814 39.76 -44.24 23.07
C GLN A 814 39.74 -45.05 21.76
N LEU A 815 39.73 -46.39 21.87
CA LEU A 815 39.60 -47.26 20.70
C LEU A 815 38.26 -47.04 19.99
N ILE A 816 37.17 -46.88 20.75
CA ILE A 816 35.83 -46.62 20.20
C ILE A 816 35.78 -45.30 19.44
N ARG A 817 36.32 -44.22 20.04
CA ARG A 817 36.41 -42.90 19.37
C ARG A 817 37.11 -43.05 18.01
N LYS A 818 38.21 -43.80 17.96
CA LYS A 818 38.97 -44.05 16.72
C LYS A 818 38.15 -44.84 15.69
N VAL A 819 37.44 -45.88 16.12
CA VAL A 819 36.62 -46.74 15.24
C VAL A 819 35.42 -45.98 14.67
N LEU A 820 34.72 -45.19 15.49
CA LEU A 820 33.58 -44.39 15.01
C LEU A 820 34.01 -43.32 14.00
N LYS A 821 35.15 -42.65 14.22
CA LYS A 821 35.71 -41.68 13.26
C LYS A 821 36.04 -42.28 11.89
N GLN A 822 36.37 -43.58 11.85
CA GLN A 822 36.67 -44.28 10.59
C GLN A 822 35.40 -44.73 9.85
N SER A 823 34.25 -44.73 10.52
CA SER A 823 32.98 -45.15 9.94
C SER A 823 32.29 -43.99 9.22
N ARG A 824 31.95 -44.19 7.94
CA ARG A 824 31.20 -43.21 7.13
C ARG A 824 29.78 -42.91 7.66
N ARG A 825 29.27 -43.74 8.59
CA ARG A 825 27.92 -43.62 9.17
C ARG A 825 27.87 -42.68 10.38
N PHE A 826 29.03 -42.28 10.93
CA PHE A 826 29.10 -41.46 12.14
C PHE A 826 29.90 -40.20 11.84
N ARG A 827 29.30 -39.03 12.06
CA ARG A 827 29.95 -37.73 11.95
C ARG A 827 30.31 -37.24 13.34
N LEU A 828 31.53 -36.74 13.52
CA LEU A 828 31.97 -36.17 14.79
C LEU A 828 31.26 -34.83 15.02
N LEU A 829 30.67 -34.63 16.20
CA LEU A 829 30.03 -33.37 16.59
C LEU A 829 30.92 -32.58 17.56
N TYR A 830 31.45 -33.23 18.59
CA TYR A 830 32.33 -32.64 19.58
C TYR A 830 33.37 -33.64 20.08
N GLU A 831 34.57 -33.17 20.39
CA GLU A 831 35.61 -33.95 21.03
C GLU A 831 36.36 -33.12 22.08
N GLY A 832 36.36 -33.60 23.31
CA GLY A 832 37.18 -33.08 24.41
C GLY A 832 37.82 -34.22 25.20
N GLU A 833 38.51 -33.86 26.29
CA GLU A 833 39.16 -34.83 27.17
C GLU A 833 38.13 -35.80 27.77
N ASP A 834 37.04 -35.27 28.32
CA ASP A 834 36.05 -36.05 29.07
C ASP A 834 34.94 -36.70 28.21
N ARG A 835 34.61 -36.09 27.05
CA ARG A 835 33.50 -36.57 26.20
C ARG A 835 33.78 -36.47 24.71
N ALA A 836 33.17 -37.36 23.93
CA ALA A 836 33.11 -37.26 22.48
C ALA A 836 31.70 -37.61 22.01
N SER A 837 31.15 -36.83 21.07
CA SER A 837 29.80 -37.03 20.53
C SER A 837 29.80 -37.14 19.01
N PHE A 838 28.82 -37.89 18.51
CA PHE A 838 28.69 -38.25 17.11
C PHE A 838 27.23 -38.22 16.67
N LEU A 839 27.01 -37.79 15.43
CA LEU A 839 25.74 -37.90 14.71
C LEU A 839 25.77 -39.16 13.84
N TRP A 840 24.80 -40.05 14.06
CA TRP A 840 24.58 -41.20 13.18
C TRP A 840 23.69 -40.81 12.00
N LEU A 841 24.04 -41.26 10.80
CA LEU A 841 23.29 -41.00 9.57
C LEU A 841 23.08 -42.29 8.77
N SER A 842 21.83 -42.61 8.49
CA SER A 842 21.42 -43.77 7.70
C SER A 842 20.17 -43.47 6.87
N HIS A 843 19.71 -44.46 6.10
CA HIS A 843 18.48 -44.38 5.31
C HIS A 843 17.68 -45.64 5.56
N ASN A 844 16.37 -45.54 5.78
CA ASN A 844 15.52 -46.72 5.95
C ASN A 844 15.23 -47.40 4.59
N HIS A 845 14.38 -48.44 4.59
CA HIS A 845 14.02 -49.20 3.39
C HIS A 845 13.24 -48.40 2.34
N GLN A 846 12.64 -47.27 2.73
CA GLN A 846 11.90 -46.34 1.87
C GLN A 846 12.75 -45.11 1.50
N HIS A 847 14.08 -45.17 1.68
CA HIS A 847 15.01 -44.05 1.46
C HIS A 847 14.78 -42.81 2.34
N LYS A 848 13.97 -42.88 3.41
CA LYS A 848 13.82 -41.78 4.38
C LYS A 848 15.06 -41.68 5.28
N PHE A 849 15.47 -40.45 5.59
CA PHE A 849 16.63 -40.17 6.44
C PHE A 849 16.44 -40.68 7.87
N GLN A 850 17.45 -41.36 8.38
CA GLN A 850 17.53 -41.87 9.74
C GLN A 850 18.71 -41.21 10.44
N TRP A 851 18.49 -40.71 11.65
CA TRP A 851 19.56 -40.11 12.43
C TRP A 851 19.35 -40.27 13.93
N GLY A 852 20.43 -40.15 14.67
CA GLY A 852 20.47 -40.34 16.11
C GLY A 852 21.74 -39.75 16.69
N TYR A 853 21.71 -39.48 18.00
CA TYR A 853 22.82 -38.86 18.72
C TYR A 853 23.51 -39.90 19.59
N LEU A 854 24.84 -39.94 19.52
CA LEU A 854 25.70 -40.83 20.30
C LEU A 854 26.71 -40.00 21.08
N VAL A 855 26.87 -40.29 22.36
CA VAL A 855 27.90 -39.65 23.20
C VAL A 855 28.63 -40.68 24.06
N ILE A 856 29.95 -40.51 24.18
CA ILE A 856 30.82 -41.34 24.99
C ILE A 856 31.34 -40.49 26.15
N LYS A 857 31.04 -40.89 27.38
CA LYS A 857 31.45 -40.20 28.62
C LYS A 857 31.69 -41.25 29.72
N ASN A 858 32.77 -41.12 30.50
CA ASN A 858 33.04 -41.94 31.69
C ASN A 858 32.93 -43.47 31.49
N GLN A 859 33.55 -44.03 30.43
CA GLN A 859 33.48 -45.46 30.07
C GLN A 859 32.06 -45.98 29.76
N GLN A 860 31.12 -45.08 29.52
CA GLN A 860 29.79 -45.41 29.03
C GLN A 860 29.55 -44.76 27.67
N LEU A 861 28.76 -45.46 26.87
CA LEU A 861 28.29 -45.01 25.59
C LEU A 861 26.78 -44.86 25.68
N PHE A 862 26.30 -43.66 25.40
CA PHE A 862 24.90 -43.32 25.40
C PHE A 862 24.42 -43.03 24.00
N ILE A 863 23.20 -43.46 23.69
CA ILE A 863 22.52 -43.14 22.44
C ILE A 863 21.10 -42.67 22.72
N THR A 864 20.63 -41.78 21.86
CA THR A 864 19.23 -41.38 21.76
C THR A 864 18.85 -41.24 20.30
N ILE A 865 17.57 -41.38 20.01
CA ILE A 865 17.02 -41.32 18.66
C ILE A 865 15.73 -40.50 18.67
N VAL A 866 15.45 -39.85 17.54
CA VAL A 866 14.20 -39.13 17.32
C VAL A 866 13.02 -40.12 17.31
N PRO A 867 11.86 -39.77 17.89
CA PRO A 867 10.66 -40.62 17.79
C PRO A 867 10.36 -41.02 16.34
N GLY A 868 9.95 -42.27 16.12
CA GLY A 868 9.67 -42.79 14.77
C GLY A 868 10.88 -43.22 13.93
N LYS A 869 12.12 -42.99 14.39
CA LYS A 869 13.33 -43.46 13.70
C LYS A 869 13.79 -44.85 14.18
N ASP A 870 14.57 -45.54 13.34
CA ASP A 870 14.93 -46.96 13.51
C ASP A 870 16.09 -47.17 14.51
N LEU A 871 15.74 -47.39 15.78
CA LEU A 871 16.68 -47.68 16.86
C LEU A 871 17.45 -48.98 16.65
N GLU A 872 16.80 -50.04 16.17
CA GLU A 872 17.45 -51.35 15.99
C GLU A 872 18.57 -51.27 14.96
N ARG A 873 18.34 -50.54 13.87
CA ARG A 873 19.35 -50.29 12.85
C ARG A 873 20.48 -49.41 13.36
N PHE A 874 20.19 -48.41 14.18
CA PHE A 874 21.22 -47.59 14.83
C PHE A 874 22.15 -48.49 15.67
N ILE A 875 21.58 -49.34 16.54
CA ILE A 875 22.35 -50.30 17.35
C ILE A 875 23.14 -51.28 16.47
N LYS A 876 22.56 -51.76 15.37
CA LYS A 876 23.22 -52.67 14.41
C LYS A 876 24.41 -52.01 13.73
N ASP A 877 24.28 -50.75 13.33
CA ASP A 877 25.37 -49.99 12.70
C ASP A 877 26.50 -49.71 13.69
N ILE A 878 26.20 -49.45 14.97
CA ILE A 878 27.21 -49.36 16.05
C ILE A 878 27.95 -50.69 16.19
N ARG A 879 27.23 -51.81 16.33
CA ARG A 879 27.84 -53.15 16.45
C ARG A 879 28.69 -53.50 15.24
N ARG A 880 28.27 -53.10 14.03
CA ARG A 880 29.03 -53.32 12.80
C ARG A 880 30.31 -52.50 12.77
N ALA A 881 30.29 -51.25 13.21
CA ALA A 881 31.50 -50.44 13.36
C ALA A 881 32.45 -51.10 14.37
N PHE A 882 31.93 -51.62 15.48
CA PHE A 882 32.73 -52.23 16.55
C PHE A 882 33.28 -53.62 16.21
N LYS A 883 32.68 -54.32 15.24
CA LYS A 883 33.16 -55.61 14.74
C LYS A 883 34.59 -55.54 14.21
N SER A 884 35.02 -54.42 13.62
CA SER A 884 36.40 -54.25 13.14
C SER A 884 37.43 -54.14 14.27
N ALA A 885 36.99 -53.96 15.52
CA ALA A 885 37.82 -53.88 16.71
C ALA A 885 37.55 -54.99 17.72
N ASP A 886 36.79 -56.03 17.33
CA ASP A 886 36.39 -57.17 18.16
C ASP A 886 35.69 -56.77 19.48
N MET A 887 34.83 -55.74 19.41
CA MET A 887 34.09 -55.21 20.56
C MET A 887 32.60 -55.54 20.47
N VAL A 888 32.02 -55.94 21.61
CA VAL A 888 30.59 -56.24 21.74
C VAL A 888 29.96 -55.29 22.76
N VAL A 889 28.83 -54.67 22.38
CA VAL A 889 28.07 -53.76 23.24
C VAL A 889 26.59 -54.17 23.31
N ALA A 890 26.04 -54.07 24.51
CA ALA A 890 24.64 -54.33 24.80
C ALA A 890 24.03 -53.10 25.48
N PHE A 891 23.02 -52.52 24.82
CA PHE A 891 22.33 -51.32 25.28
C PHE A 891 21.21 -51.68 26.26
N ARG A 892 21.02 -50.84 27.27
CA ARG A 892 19.91 -50.87 28.23
C ARG A 892 19.33 -49.48 28.39
N LEU A 893 18.05 -49.37 28.75
CA LEU A 893 17.45 -48.07 29.06
C LEU A 893 18.14 -47.43 30.26
N VAL A 894 18.31 -46.12 30.24
CA VAL A 894 18.81 -45.35 31.39
C VAL A 894 17.64 -45.14 32.39
N ASP A 895 17.91 -45.17 33.69
CA ASP A 895 16.88 -44.98 34.75
C ASP A 895 17.10 -43.69 35.57
N GLN A 896 18.14 -42.88 35.29
CA GLN A 896 18.54 -41.75 36.12
C GLN A 896 18.11 -40.38 35.55
N THR A 897 17.18 -39.71 36.23
CA THR A 897 16.58 -38.43 35.82
C THR A 897 17.54 -37.23 35.78
N LEU A 898 18.54 -37.19 36.67
CA LEU A 898 19.54 -36.11 36.72
C LEU A 898 20.53 -36.16 35.55
N LEU A 899 20.79 -37.36 35.01
CA LEU A 899 21.70 -37.56 33.88
C LEU A 899 21.09 -37.00 32.58
N TYR A 900 19.76 -36.99 32.47
CA TYR A 900 19.05 -36.54 31.26
C TYR A 900 19.23 -35.06 30.95
N LYS A 901 19.13 -34.18 31.96
CA LYS A 901 19.26 -32.72 31.73
C LYS A 901 20.63 -32.34 31.19
N GLU A 902 21.69 -32.93 31.76
CA GLU A 902 23.05 -32.65 31.30
C GLU A 902 23.28 -33.20 29.89
N MET A 903 22.76 -34.39 29.60
CA MET A 903 22.92 -35.03 28.29
C MET A 903 22.12 -34.33 27.19
N GLU A 904 20.91 -33.86 27.52
CA GLU A 904 20.05 -33.08 26.64
C GLU A 904 20.70 -31.73 26.31
N HIS A 905 21.21 -31.01 27.31
CA HIS A 905 21.93 -29.75 27.10
C HIS A 905 23.17 -29.95 26.20
N ASN A 906 23.95 -31.00 26.46
CA ASN A 906 25.10 -31.36 25.63
C ASN A 906 24.72 -31.71 24.19
N MET A 907 23.62 -32.46 24.00
CA MET A 907 23.10 -32.80 22.68
C MET A 907 22.69 -31.55 21.91
N VAL A 908 21.95 -30.64 22.53
CA VAL A 908 21.53 -29.37 21.92
C VAL A 908 22.75 -28.53 21.54
N ALA A 909 23.70 -28.34 22.46
CA ALA A 909 24.91 -27.57 22.21
C ALA A 909 25.75 -28.12 21.04
N ASP A 910 25.92 -29.44 20.99
CA ASP A 910 26.72 -30.11 19.97
C ASP A 910 26.03 -30.07 18.60
N LEU A 911 24.72 -30.32 18.55
CA LEU A 911 23.93 -30.24 17.32
C LEU A 911 23.80 -28.80 16.82
N ALA A 912 23.64 -27.80 17.68
CA ALA A 912 23.52 -26.40 17.30
C ALA A 912 24.78 -25.92 16.57
N LYS A 913 25.96 -26.21 17.13
CA LYS A 913 27.26 -25.87 16.50
C LYS A 913 27.46 -26.60 15.17
N PHE A 914 27.08 -27.87 15.11
CA PHE A 914 27.21 -28.66 13.89
C PHE A 914 26.27 -28.18 12.78
N PHE A 915 24.99 -27.94 13.09
CA PHE A 915 24.02 -27.45 12.12
C PHE A 915 24.28 -26.01 11.67
N ASN A 916 24.85 -25.15 12.52
CA ASN A 916 25.29 -23.82 12.11
C ASN A 916 26.41 -23.86 11.05
N SER A 917 27.21 -24.94 11.01
CA SER A 917 28.25 -25.16 10.00
C SER A 917 27.80 -26.03 8.82
N HIS A 918 26.60 -26.63 8.89
CA HIS A 918 26.04 -27.54 7.88
C HIS A 918 24.51 -27.34 7.73
N PRO A 919 24.06 -26.15 7.28
CA PRO A 919 22.65 -25.80 7.20
C PRO A 919 21.84 -26.69 6.24
N GLU A 920 22.48 -27.25 5.21
CA GLU A 920 21.85 -28.20 4.29
C GLU A 920 21.41 -29.49 4.99
N LEU A 921 22.17 -29.94 6.00
CA LEU A 921 21.83 -31.13 6.78
C LEU A 921 20.74 -30.82 7.82
N SER A 922 20.69 -29.61 8.37
CA SER A 922 19.65 -29.25 9.35
C SER A 922 18.26 -29.25 8.72
N LEU A 923 18.13 -28.70 7.50
CA LEU A 923 16.86 -28.67 6.74
C LEU A 923 16.31 -30.08 6.46
N VAL A 924 17.20 -31.05 6.22
CA VAL A 924 16.81 -32.43 5.92
C VAL A 924 16.50 -33.22 7.18
N LEU A 925 17.26 -33.02 8.27
CA LEU A 925 17.15 -33.82 9.49
C LEU A 925 16.10 -33.31 10.48
N LEU A 926 15.74 -32.02 10.42
CA LEU A 926 14.70 -31.39 11.24
C LEU A 926 13.35 -31.30 10.52
N ARG A 927 13.03 -32.32 9.73
CA ARG A 927 11.73 -32.48 9.06
C ARG A 927 10.97 -33.66 9.64
N GLN A 928 9.68 -33.47 9.89
CA GLN A 928 8.75 -34.53 10.28
C GLN A 928 8.54 -35.49 9.11
N ASP A 929 8.59 -36.79 9.38
CA ASP A 929 8.26 -37.84 8.43
C ASP A 929 6.74 -38.09 8.47
N ASP A 930 6.13 -38.38 7.31
CA ASP A 930 4.78 -38.98 7.29
C ASP A 930 4.89 -40.42 7.83
N LEU A 931 4.24 -40.74 8.96
CA LEU A 931 4.25 -42.09 9.57
C LEU A 931 2.84 -42.70 9.50
N GLU A 932 2.75 -44.03 9.56
CA GLU A 932 1.44 -44.72 9.58
C GLU A 932 0.73 -44.61 10.94
N ASP A 933 1.46 -44.25 11.98
CA ASP A 933 0.99 -44.09 13.35
C ASP A 933 0.90 -42.59 13.67
N GLU A 934 -0.32 -42.05 13.70
CA GLU A 934 -0.60 -40.63 13.93
C GLU A 934 -0.07 -40.11 15.27
N ASP A 935 -0.11 -40.94 16.32
CA ASP A 935 0.40 -40.57 17.66
C ASP A 935 1.93 -40.46 17.63
N LEU A 936 2.59 -41.38 16.93
CA LEU A 936 4.05 -41.39 16.77
C LEU A 936 4.53 -40.26 15.85
N GLU A 937 3.77 -39.95 14.80
CA GLU A 937 4.01 -38.81 13.90
C GLU A 937 3.91 -37.50 14.68
N TRP A 938 2.84 -37.32 15.46
CA TRP A 938 2.64 -36.14 16.30
C TRP A 938 3.74 -35.99 17.36
N ALA A 939 4.14 -37.08 18.02
CA ALA A 939 5.25 -37.10 18.96
C ALA A 939 6.59 -36.71 18.29
N GLN A 940 6.82 -37.15 17.05
CA GLN A 940 8.00 -36.74 16.27
C GLN A 940 7.97 -35.25 15.94
N GLY A 941 6.82 -34.72 15.51
CA GLY A 941 6.63 -33.30 15.21
C GLY A 941 6.92 -32.41 16.41
N ILE A 942 6.36 -32.74 17.59
CA ILE A 942 6.62 -32.02 18.84
C ILE A 942 8.10 -32.08 19.22
N PHE A 943 8.73 -33.24 19.13
CA PHE A 943 10.15 -33.38 19.44
C PHE A 943 11.01 -32.48 18.55
N ILE A 944 10.77 -32.47 17.23
CA ILE A 944 11.53 -31.67 16.27
C ILE A 944 11.32 -30.17 16.54
N LEU A 945 10.08 -29.76 16.84
CA LEU A 945 9.75 -28.36 17.13
C LEU A 945 10.43 -27.87 18.42
N LYS A 946 10.39 -28.67 19.49
CA LYS A 946 11.11 -28.40 20.74
C LYS A 946 12.63 -28.32 20.50
N LEU A 947 13.18 -29.28 19.75
CA LEU A 947 14.61 -29.31 19.45
C LEU A 947 15.02 -28.07 18.66
N GLY A 948 14.24 -27.69 17.63
CA GLY A 948 14.46 -26.48 16.86
C GLY A 948 14.53 -25.22 17.73
N ASN A 949 13.61 -25.05 18.67
CA ASN A 949 13.63 -23.91 19.59
C ASN A 949 14.90 -23.89 20.47
N LEU A 950 15.24 -25.03 21.08
CA LEU A 950 16.42 -25.15 21.95
C LEU A 950 17.74 -24.90 21.19
N LEU A 951 17.82 -25.34 19.92
CA LEU A 951 18.97 -25.07 19.06
C LEU A 951 19.12 -23.56 18.78
N MET A 952 18.00 -22.88 18.48
CA MET A 952 17.99 -21.44 18.21
C MET A 952 18.35 -20.62 19.46
N GLU A 953 17.75 -20.93 20.61
CA GLU A 953 18.09 -20.29 21.89
C GLU A 953 19.57 -20.43 22.23
N TYR A 954 20.14 -21.63 22.02
CA TYR A 954 21.57 -21.86 22.26
C TYR A 954 22.44 -20.99 21.34
N LEU A 955 22.12 -20.89 20.05
CA LEU A 955 22.85 -20.06 19.11
C LEU A 955 22.73 -18.56 19.44
N ASP A 956 21.56 -18.09 19.84
CA ASP A 956 21.35 -16.69 20.23
C ASP A 956 22.10 -16.30 21.51
N GLN A 957 22.15 -17.20 22.51
CA GLN A 957 22.92 -16.97 23.73
C GLN A 957 24.45 -16.95 23.49
N HIS A 958 24.92 -17.55 22.40
CA HIS A 958 26.35 -17.69 22.06
C HIS A 958 26.74 -16.95 20.78
N ARG A 959 25.97 -15.92 20.38
CA ARG A 959 26.22 -15.06 19.22
C ARG A 959 27.31 -13.97 19.42
N ASN A 960 27.95 -13.93 20.60
CA ASN A 960 29.01 -12.98 20.94
C ASN A 960 30.41 -13.55 20.73
#